data_AF-A0A8U0W8C8-F1
#
_entry.id   AF-A0A8U0W8C8-F1
#
_cell.length_a   1.000
_cell.length_b   1.000
_cell.length_c   1.000
_cell.angle_alpha   90.00
_cell.angle_beta   90.00
_cell.angle_gamma   90.00
#
_symmetry.space_group_name_H-M   'P 1'
#
loop_
_entity.id
_entity.type
_entity.pdbx_description
1 polymer ?
#
loop_
_entity_poly.entity_id
_entity_poly.type
_entity_poly.pdbx_seq_one_letter_code
_entity_poly.pdbx_strand_id
1 'polypeptide(L)'
;MKQFNISVIGLSGTEKDRGQVGVGKSCLCNRFIRPMADDYFIDHISVLSQSDFSGRIVNNDHFLYWGDVRKCMDDGTEYTFHVVEQTEFVDDSTFQPFKVGKMEPYLKRCTATKVFSAEKLMYICKNQLGIEKEYEQKIMPEGRLSIDGFVVVFDVSPVPNRSVEKQIDFVHNAIALILKNKKPLVLVTTKNDDCNELYIREAEKICQRKEYKGMVQLVETSAHESINIDLAFLVLAQMIDKVKNRIKIIAYQEAAKSRKELLESRSEAVTRLIRNQITDYHILWSQGSKLLAQFREWTEFLNTFGIDAGQKLFRRHMKKLRDDHLNKKLHQYLDKFAHTLEYLLPDINVLTVATDDDIWECAKVYLRNHVEFDQYFFECPQASWQELVDMDENEEEARIPFDILETSESETVFRNFLNSVQQDKKKIGWKQQFKMLLEESGFVTPGKQLSEVRVLFMGRECFEALSEHDCQQIYDIHQEEIIEKSKQNFVELLLEHAQFFLQFKNVDTITQEDVRQITEVIQDDSRYKILDRLDQERRVILFQHLGFMHCPIREHCPFYHNCIDNLLDEIMGDKSSGNLKSMSSWKQQSSDKTLNLLIVGSEHLASDLLNDIRMCTGTKGEYIYENQTYYLNYRIANGDMEAFKAIDVYSSGLICVYSNQQSFETLKDNLERTLLCNLELEDKFENLPIVLVYQPQDLKESEIDYLRSEGLRLAEMLHCDFIDHQQNHQKYVYDILNIVIISLRLAEMKTFESYPPNQTDLRILVCMFCGDQYDIENILNPLMAESTFCKAAEHSIVVDVFIGDSKKRVEFIISSYHGINQYRDDLIHGFIFFYSAKRRSSLANLNVLVSQNSNIPLQIITITESGGANAFFSSEICQFLITEGNSLADRFKASFMTFSADQYVKFAFYSPFLKNSWDNKYEVENLHVEESITLDSGEGTLENSVNQLPRPPPRHESYMLSSTLGTDGSGSENYEMLPTRSLNSLNEERDISLDEIYEENNEKPKLHHQKWLEDKNDGRRNVNKNSIWNNFGGSTHAYTTGRRHIDSNLNKIRPKGPSQTLKQPGKLNMKNFQLVSDAVAKMNFGETYLPACETTDKDSKRYTQFDHTHLDGEDDDSEELAEYEQIYENEGIFNYCTESDSCASSTERKARQQNAYYKMNNKAGNKKTKKKKVAIPVQTPRVPMFGSYVSPPEIPLHYQRMTNIEKKKSVIHLMLMIL
;
A
#
# COMPACT_ATOMS: atom_id res chain seq x y z
N MET A 1 -3.24 -5.86 80.65
CA MET A 1 -4.55 -5.27 80.29
C MET A 1 -5.12 -4.52 81.48
N LYS A 2 -5.63 -3.31 81.30
CA LYS A 2 -6.43 -2.57 82.30
C LYS A 2 -7.82 -2.25 81.75
N GLN A 3 -8.81 -2.13 82.63
CA GLN A 3 -10.21 -1.94 82.29
C GLN A 3 -10.70 -0.61 82.86
N PHE A 4 -11.41 0.19 82.05
CA PHE A 4 -11.96 1.48 82.45
C PHE A 4 -13.42 1.63 82.02
N ASN A 5 -14.29 2.05 82.93
CA ASN A 5 -15.70 2.32 82.65
C ASN A 5 -15.88 3.82 82.42
N ILE A 6 -16.14 4.25 81.18
CA ILE A 6 -16.20 5.66 80.80
C ILE A 6 -17.64 6.09 80.56
N SER A 7 -18.03 7.21 81.19
CA SER A 7 -19.31 7.86 80.93
C SER A 7 -19.10 9.07 80.02
N VAL A 8 -19.68 9.02 78.82
CA VAL A 8 -19.72 10.13 77.87
C VAL A 8 -20.99 10.95 78.14
N ILE A 9 -20.81 12.23 78.42
CA ILE A 9 -21.87 13.15 78.84
C ILE A 9 -21.79 14.45 78.04
N GLY A 10 -22.85 15.23 78.02
CA GLY A 10 -22.94 16.50 77.29
C GLY A 10 -24.40 16.96 77.25
N LEU A 11 -24.69 18.17 76.74
CA LEU A 11 -26.05 18.70 76.76
C LEU A 11 -27.03 17.74 76.03
N SER A 12 -28.08 17.31 76.74
CA SER A 12 -29.16 16.44 76.29
C SER A 12 -30.48 16.88 76.91
N GLY A 13 -31.60 16.44 76.35
CA GLY A 13 -32.95 16.86 76.71
C GLY A 13 -33.84 16.90 75.47
N THR A 14 -34.92 17.67 75.53
CA THR A 14 -35.77 17.96 74.37
C THR A 14 -35.07 18.87 73.36
N GLU A 15 -35.69 19.10 72.20
CA GLU A 15 -35.19 20.07 71.21
C GLU A 15 -35.05 21.49 71.79
N LYS A 16 -35.87 21.86 72.78
CA LYS A 16 -35.79 23.15 73.49
C LYS A 16 -34.50 23.28 74.32
N ASP A 17 -33.94 22.16 74.75
CA ASP A 17 -32.75 22.10 75.59
C ASP A 17 -31.49 22.03 74.73
N ARG A 18 -31.44 21.06 73.80
CA ARG A 18 -30.25 20.75 72.99
C ARG A 18 -30.18 21.45 71.62
N GLY A 19 -31.26 22.10 71.18
CA GLY A 19 -31.43 22.58 69.80
C GLY A 19 -31.82 21.47 68.83
N GLN A 20 -31.82 21.79 67.53
CA GLN A 20 -32.28 20.89 66.46
C GLN A 20 -31.46 19.59 66.35
N VAL A 21 -30.17 19.62 66.71
CA VAL A 21 -29.29 18.44 66.69
C VAL A 21 -28.51 18.27 68.00
N GLY A 22 -28.29 17.02 68.40
CA GLY A 22 -27.53 16.69 69.60
C GLY A 22 -26.04 17.08 69.51
N VAL A 23 -25.37 17.14 70.67
CA VAL A 23 -23.96 17.56 70.78
C VAL A 23 -22.94 16.51 70.29
N GLY A 24 -23.32 15.55 69.45
CA GLY A 24 -22.38 14.57 68.86
C GLY A 24 -21.88 13.44 69.78
N LYS A 25 -22.43 13.28 71.00
CA LYS A 25 -22.02 12.23 71.97
C LYS A 25 -22.06 10.83 71.35
N SER A 26 -23.15 10.49 70.67
CA SER A 26 -23.39 9.19 70.05
C SER A 26 -22.38 8.90 68.94
N CYS A 27 -22.17 9.85 68.03
CA CYS A 27 -21.18 9.75 66.95
C CYS A 27 -19.75 9.56 67.52
N LEU A 28 -19.40 10.28 68.58
CA LEU A 28 -18.12 10.14 69.29
C LEU A 28 -17.97 8.73 69.92
N CYS A 29 -19.03 8.16 70.49
CA CYS A 29 -19.02 6.79 71.01
C CYS A 29 -18.92 5.75 69.89
N ASN A 30 -19.72 5.89 68.83
CA ASN A 30 -19.71 5.00 67.66
C ASN A 30 -18.31 4.93 67.06
N ARG A 31 -17.69 6.08 66.73
CA ARG A 31 -16.36 6.11 66.09
C ARG A 31 -15.25 5.61 67.01
N PHE A 32 -15.39 5.71 68.33
CA PHE A 32 -14.40 5.19 69.27
C PHE A 32 -14.45 3.67 69.40
N ILE A 33 -15.66 3.10 69.54
CA ILE A 33 -15.86 1.64 69.66
C ILE A 33 -15.66 0.95 68.31
N ARG A 34 -16.28 1.48 67.26
CA ARG A 34 -16.20 0.98 65.88
C ARG A 34 -15.56 2.05 64.98
N PRO A 35 -14.23 2.04 64.82
CA PRO A 35 -13.52 3.09 64.08
C PRO A 35 -13.65 2.97 62.56
N MET A 36 -13.99 1.79 62.04
CA MET A 36 -14.06 1.51 60.61
C MET A 36 -15.14 2.34 59.90
N ALA A 37 -14.99 2.52 58.59
CA ALA A 37 -15.93 3.31 57.78
C ALA A 37 -17.34 2.70 57.76
N ASP A 38 -17.47 1.42 57.43
CA ASP A 38 -18.78 0.75 57.26
C ASP A 38 -19.55 0.51 58.57
N ASP A 39 -18.86 0.52 59.73
CA ASP A 39 -19.46 0.41 61.06
C ASP A 39 -19.90 1.78 61.66
N TYR A 40 -19.66 2.90 60.98
CA TYR A 40 -19.92 4.24 61.53
C TYR A 40 -21.23 4.83 61.01
N PHE A 41 -22.17 5.06 61.94
CA PHE A 41 -23.46 5.65 61.65
C PHE A 41 -23.47 7.14 61.99
N ILE A 42 -24.11 7.94 61.12
CA ILE A 42 -24.31 9.38 61.33
C ILE A 42 -25.55 9.62 62.19
N ASP A 43 -26.63 8.89 61.93
CA ASP A 43 -27.92 9.05 62.57
C ASP A 43 -28.08 8.19 63.83
N HIS A 44 -28.06 8.84 64.99
CA HIS A 44 -28.46 8.23 66.25
C HIS A 44 -29.72 8.92 66.78
N ILE A 45 -30.85 8.19 66.76
CA ILE A 45 -32.12 8.70 67.25
C ILE A 45 -32.15 8.73 68.79
N SER A 46 -32.80 9.75 69.33
CA SER A 46 -33.17 9.80 70.75
C SER A 46 -34.64 10.18 70.97
N VAL A 47 -35.40 10.28 69.88
CA VAL A 47 -36.85 10.28 69.88
C VAL A 47 -37.21 8.84 69.51
N LEU A 48 -38.00 8.18 70.35
CA LEU A 48 -38.22 6.74 70.33
C LEU A 48 -39.69 6.42 70.59
N SER A 49 -40.16 5.29 70.09
CA SER A 49 -41.44 4.73 70.53
C SER A 49 -41.32 4.15 71.94
N GLN A 50 -42.45 3.99 72.63
CA GLN A 50 -42.50 3.30 73.92
C GLN A 50 -41.98 1.87 73.84
N SER A 51 -42.14 1.20 72.69
CA SER A 51 -41.56 -0.12 72.38
C SER A 51 -40.03 -0.09 72.40
N ASP A 52 -39.41 0.82 71.64
CA ASP A 52 -37.95 0.91 71.53
C ASP A 52 -37.29 1.27 72.86
N PHE A 53 -37.94 2.19 73.60
CA PHE A 53 -37.48 2.60 74.93
C PHE A 53 -37.52 1.45 75.95
N SER A 54 -38.52 0.55 75.83
CA SER A 54 -38.66 -0.63 76.69
C SER A 54 -37.86 -1.85 76.21
N GLY A 55 -37.44 -1.90 74.94
CA GLY A 55 -36.61 -2.98 74.37
C GLY A 55 -35.21 -3.05 74.99
N ARG A 56 -34.58 -4.25 74.97
CA ARG A 56 -33.37 -4.56 75.79
C ARG A 56 -32.14 -3.70 75.54
N ILE A 57 -32.09 -2.92 74.47
CA ILE A 57 -31.02 -1.96 74.16
C ILE A 57 -31.14 -0.72 75.05
N VAL A 58 -32.30 -0.05 75.00
CA VAL A 58 -32.58 1.15 75.79
C VAL A 58 -32.99 0.77 77.22
N ASN A 59 -33.68 -0.36 77.37
CA ASN A 59 -33.94 -1.08 78.62
C ASN A 59 -34.62 -0.23 79.72
N ASN A 60 -35.43 0.74 79.32
CA ASN A 60 -36.03 1.79 80.16
C ASN A 60 -35.00 2.72 80.84
N ASP A 61 -33.77 2.80 80.30
CA ASP A 61 -32.74 3.73 80.77
C ASP A 61 -32.67 4.99 79.91
N HIS A 62 -32.25 6.09 80.52
CA HIS A 62 -31.80 7.30 79.80
C HIS A 62 -30.28 7.27 79.54
N PHE A 63 -29.73 6.08 79.27
CA PHE A 63 -28.34 5.89 78.83
C PHE A 63 -28.22 4.72 77.85
N LEU A 64 -27.25 4.79 76.93
CA LEU A 64 -26.86 3.70 76.06
C LEU A 64 -25.59 3.03 76.59
N TYR A 65 -25.54 1.70 76.50
CA TYR A 65 -24.29 0.97 76.61
C TYR A 65 -23.73 0.76 75.21
N TRP A 66 -22.54 1.28 74.94
CA TRP A 66 -21.90 1.25 73.61
C TRP A 66 -20.96 0.05 73.43
N GLY A 67 -20.92 -0.88 74.39
CA GLY A 67 -20.05 -2.05 74.32
C GLY A 67 -18.69 -1.83 74.96
N ASP A 68 -17.69 -2.52 74.42
CA ASP A 68 -16.29 -2.32 74.77
C ASP A 68 -15.36 -2.46 73.58
N VAL A 69 -14.24 -1.74 73.68
CA VAL A 69 -13.16 -1.71 72.70
C VAL A 69 -11.81 -1.83 73.40
N ARG A 70 -10.85 -2.47 72.73
CA ARG A 70 -9.46 -2.55 73.15
C ARG A 70 -8.64 -1.52 72.37
N LYS A 71 -7.74 -0.80 73.03
CA LYS A 71 -6.78 0.12 72.41
C LYS A 71 -5.39 -0.22 72.95
N CYS A 72 -4.43 -0.34 72.06
CA CYS A 72 -3.02 -0.53 72.41
C CYS A 72 -2.26 0.79 72.24
N MET A 73 -1.34 1.06 73.16
CA MET A 73 -0.45 2.22 73.17
C MET A 73 0.86 1.90 72.44
N ASP A 74 1.59 2.92 71.99
CA ASP A 74 2.93 2.78 71.37
C ASP A 74 3.97 2.09 72.29
N ASP A 75 3.75 2.13 73.61
CA ASP A 75 4.57 1.45 74.63
C ASP A 75 4.14 -0.01 74.92
N GLY A 76 3.15 -0.52 74.19
CA GLY A 76 2.58 -1.86 74.38
C GLY A 76 1.52 -1.95 75.49
N THR A 77 1.12 -0.85 76.12
CA THR A 77 0.07 -0.87 77.15
C THR A 77 -1.31 -1.08 76.52
N GLU A 78 -1.97 -2.19 76.87
CA GLU A 78 -3.35 -2.47 76.49
C GLU A 78 -4.39 -1.92 77.49
N TYR A 79 -5.30 -1.10 76.98
CA TYR A 79 -6.47 -0.59 77.66
C TYR A 79 -7.76 -1.17 77.07
N THR A 80 -8.70 -1.55 77.92
CA THR A 80 -10.07 -1.96 77.58
C THR A 80 -11.04 -0.94 78.14
N PHE A 81 -11.92 -0.41 77.28
CA PHE A 81 -12.87 0.63 77.64
C PHE A 81 -14.29 0.08 77.53
N HIS A 82 -15.07 0.10 78.61
CA HIS A 82 -16.53 -0.03 78.53
C HIS A 82 -17.11 1.38 78.45
N VAL A 83 -17.93 1.66 77.43
CA VAL A 83 -18.44 3.01 77.17
C VAL A 83 -19.94 3.10 77.39
N VAL A 84 -20.36 4.12 78.13
CA VAL A 84 -21.75 4.47 78.39
C VAL A 84 -21.99 5.89 77.91
N GLU A 85 -23.05 6.11 77.13
CA GLU A 85 -23.52 7.47 76.81
C GLU A 85 -24.70 7.81 77.72
N GLN A 86 -24.52 8.80 78.59
CA GLN A 86 -25.62 9.39 79.35
C GLN A 86 -26.38 10.36 78.44
N THR A 87 -27.70 10.21 78.33
CA THR A 87 -28.50 11.11 77.49
C THR A 87 -29.91 11.29 78.05
N GLU A 88 -30.87 11.70 77.22
CA GLU A 88 -32.28 11.79 77.60
C GLU A 88 -33.14 11.41 76.39
N PHE A 89 -33.82 10.26 76.50
CA PHE A 89 -34.77 9.81 75.48
C PHE A 89 -36.11 10.51 75.62
N VAL A 90 -36.72 10.78 74.47
CA VAL A 90 -37.96 11.51 74.30
C VAL A 90 -38.96 10.61 73.59
N ASP A 91 -40.19 10.60 74.07
CA ASP A 91 -41.34 9.89 73.50
C ASP A 91 -41.75 10.53 72.17
N ASP A 92 -41.86 9.72 71.11
CA ASP A 92 -42.23 10.13 69.76
C ASP A 92 -43.68 10.64 69.64
N SER A 93 -44.57 10.22 70.54
CA SER A 93 -45.97 10.60 70.56
C SER A 93 -46.25 11.89 71.35
N THR A 94 -45.51 12.14 72.44
CA THR A 94 -45.72 13.33 73.30
C THR A 94 -44.62 14.39 73.20
N PHE A 95 -43.48 14.08 72.57
CA PHE A 95 -42.27 14.91 72.54
C PHE A 95 -41.80 15.35 73.94
N GLN A 96 -42.05 14.55 74.96
CA GLN A 96 -41.55 14.73 76.33
C GLN A 96 -40.53 13.63 76.70
N PRO A 97 -39.60 13.89 77.63
CA PRO A 97 -38.75 12.82 78.16
C PRO A 97 -39.59 11.71 78.79
N PHE A 98 -39.24 10.44 78.51
CA PHE A 98 -39.81 9.29 79.20
C PHE A 98 -39.66 9.43 80.73
N LYS A 99 -40.60 8.85 81.50
CA LYS A 99 -40.70 9.04 82.96
C LYS A 99 -40.64 7.72 83.72
N VAL A 100 -39.43 7.27 84.02
CA VAL A 100 -39.18 6.01 84.74
C VAL A 100 -39.13 6.27 86.25
N GLY A 101 -40.31 6.31 86.86
CA GLY A 101 -40.48 6.53 88.30
C GLY A 101 -40.04 7.93 88.75
N LYS A 102 -39.32 8.01 89.88
CA LYS A 102 -38.81 9.28 90.45
C LYS A 102 -37.46 9.65 89.82
N MET A 103 -37.46 10.06 88.56
CA MET A 103 -36.25 10.50 87.88
C MET A 103 -35.65 11.78 88.47
N GLU A 104 -34.33 11.79 88.66
CA GLU A 104 -33.58 13.02 88.94
C GLU A 104 -33.31 13.81 87.64
N PRO A 105 -33.13 15.15 87.74
CA PRO A 105 -32.73 15.99 86.62
C PRO A 105 -31.46 15.49 85.93
N TYR A 106 -31.42 15.61 84.59
CA TYR A 106 -30.35 15.05 83.75
C TYR A 106 -28.92 15.34 84.26
N LEU A 107 -28.64 16.57 84.70
CA LEU A 107 -27.33 16.97 85.24
C LEU A 107 -26.83 16.10 86.42
N LYS A 108 -27.73 15.64 87.29
CA LYS A 108 -27.36 14.68 88.37
C LYS A 108 -27.20 13.28 87.80
N ARG A 109 -28.16 12.84 86.97
CA ARG A 109 -28.20 11.50 86.37
C ARG A 109 -26.94 11.21 85.56
N CYS A 110 -26.49 12.15 84.73
CA CYS A 110 -25.31 11.99 83.89
C CYS A 110 -23.99 12.02 84.67
N THR A 111 -23.96 12.65 85.85
CA THR A 111 -22.76 12.71 86.72
C THR A 111 -22.73 11.59 87.78
N ALA A 112 -23.64 10.61 87.69
CA ALA A 112 -23.67 9.43 88.53
C ALA A 112 -22.42 8.56 88.33
N THR A 113 -21.80 8.12 89.43
CA THR A 113 -20.57 7.30 89.42
C THR A 113 -20.83 5.79 89.33
N LYS A 114 -22.10 5.38 89.21
CA LYS A 114 -22.54 4.00 89.04
C LYS A 114 -23.79 3.99 88.15
N VAL A 115 -23.85 3.07 87.19
CA VAL A 115 -25.05 2.78 86.39
C VAL A 115 -25.45 1.32 86.61
N PHE A 116 -26.75 1.05 86.58
CA PHE A 116 -27.35 -0.25 86.86
C PHE A 116 -28.46 -0.49 85.83
N SER A 117 -28.40 -1.60 85.11
CA SER A 117 -29.43 -2.03 84.15
C SER A 117 -29.17 -3.50 83.81
N ALA A 118 -30.02 -4.39 84.32
CA ALA A 118 -29.86 -5.84 84.14
C ALA A 118 -30.19 -6.24 82.70
N GLU A 119 -29.43 -7.19 82.14
CA GLU A 119 -29.61 -7.75 80.78
C GLU A 119 -29.51 -6.75 79.61
N LYS A 120 -29.15 -5.48 79.87
CA LYS A 120 -29.00 -4.42 78.86
C LYS A 120 -28.04 -4.83 77.75
N LEU A 121 -28.46 -4.70 76.50
CA LEU A 121 -27.66 -4.99 75.31
C LEU A 121 -26.88 -3.76 74.81
N MET A 122 -25.79 -4.03 74.10
CA MET A 122 -24.97 -3.05 73.40
C MET A 122 -25.74 -2.42 72.23
N TYR A 123 -25.79 -1.09 72.23
CA TYR A 123 -26.26 -0.28 71.11
C TYR A 123 -25.19 -0.18 70.01
N ILE A 124 -25.63 -0.32 68.76
CA ILE A 124 -24.83 -0.20 67.54
C ILE A 124 -25.36 0.96 66.68
N CYS A 125 -26.63 0.92 66.29
CA CYS A 125 -27.25 1.91 65.41
C CYS A 125 -28.77 2.03 65.63
N LYS A 126 -29.41 3.06 65.04
CA LYS A 126 -30.87 3.24 65.13
C LYS A 126 -31.68 2.05 64.59
N ASN A 127 -31.17 1.37 63.56
CA ASN A 127 -31.85 0.24 62.89
C ASN A 127 -31.87 -1.06 63.74
N GLN A 128 -31.15 -1.12 64.87
CA GLN A 128 -31.07 -2.31 65.71
C GLN A 128 -32.32 -2.51 66.58
N LEU A 129 -33.07 -1.43 66.84
CA LEU A 129 -34.19 -1.41 67.77
C LEU A 129 -35.38 -2.19 67.18
N GLY A 130 -35.94 -3.13 67.94
CA GLY A 130 -37.00 -4.03 67.49
C GLY A 130 -36.56 -5.25 66.68
N ILE A 131 -35.31 -5.28 66.20
CA ILE A 131 -34.69 -6.42 65.49
C ILE A 131 -33.35 -6.84 66.12
N GLU A 132 -33.26 -6.82 67.45
CA GLU A 132 -32.01 -7.04 68.19
C GLU A 132 -31.36 -8.43 67.97
N LYS A 133 -32.07 -9.37 67.32
CA LYS A 133 -31.59 -10.72 66.97
C LYS A 133 -30.71 -10.76 65.72
N GLU A 134 -30.82 -9.76 64.83
CA GLU A 134 -30.03 -9.66 63.60
C GLU A 134 -28.66 -9.01 63.83
N TYR A 135 -28.41 -8.53 65.05
CA TYR A 135 -27.22 -7.78 65.46
C TYR A 135 -26.45 -8.49 66.59
N GLU A 136 -25.19 -8.08 66.80
CA GLU A 136 -24.30 -8.62 67.84
C GLU A 136 -24.86 -8.41 69.26
N GLN A 137 -25.36 -9.48 69.90
CA GLN A 137 -25.95 -9.42 71.24
C GLN A 137 -24.91 -9.43 72.38
N LYS A 138 -24.20 -8.31 72.55
CA LYS A 138 -23.25 -8.11 73.65
C LYS A 138 -23.93 -7.49 74.88
N ILE A 139 -24.00 -8.21 75.99
CA ILE A 139 -24.67 -7.76 77.24
C ILE A 139 -23.72 -6.89 78.08
N MET A 140 -24.25 -5.86 78.74
CA MET A 140 -23.50 -5.00 79.68
C MET A 140 -22.98 -5.81 80.89
N PRO A 141 -21.67 -5.78 81.19
CA PRO A 141 -21.07 -6.54 82.28
C PRO A 141 -21.79 -6.38 83.63
N GLU A 142 -22.02 -7.50 84.31
CA GLU A 142 -22.65 -7.60 85.64
C GLU A 142 -24.03 -6.91 85.79
N GLY A 143 -24.65 -6.47 84.69
CA GLY A 143 -25.80 -5.57 84.72
C GLY A 143 -25.51 -4.22 85.40
N ARG A 144 -24.23 -3.85 85.59
CA ARG A 144 -23.82 -2.70 86.40
C ARG A 144 -22.38 -2.29 86.11
N LEU A 145 -22.16 -1.00 85.83
CA LEU A 145 -20.83 -0.42 85.69
C LEU A 145 -20.57 0.66 86.75
N SER A 146 -19.35 0.73 87.27
CA SER A 146 -18.91 1.78 88.20
C SER A 146 -17.98 2.72 87.45
N ILE A 147 -18.45 3.93 87.13
CA ILE A 147 -17.78 4.87 86.22
C ILE A 147 -16.45 5.36 86.80
N ASP A 148 -15.37 5.21 86.04
CA ASP A 148 -14.00 5.53 86.41
C ASP A 148 -13.57 6.95 86.03
N GLY A 149 -14.05 7.44 84.89
CA GLY A 149 -13.86 8.81 84.44
C GLY A 149 -14.93 9.25 83.45
N PHE A 150 -14.96 10.55 83.16
CA PHE A 150 -15.98 11.17 82.31
C PHE A 150 -15.39 11.84 81.07
N VAL A 151 -16.01 11.62 79.92
CA VAL A 151 -15.82 12.45 78.73
C VAL A 151 -16.96 13.48 78.72
N VAL A 152 -16.62 14.76 78.86
CA VAL A 152 -17.60 15.85 78.85
C VAL A 152 -17.56 16.51 77.47
N VAL A 153 -18.65 16.42 76.72
CA VAL A 153 -18.74 16.86 75.33
C VAL A 153 -19.24 18.30 75.24
N PHE A 154 -18.56 19.12 74.44
CA PHE A 154 -18.91 20.49 74.08
C PHE A 154 -18.96 20.65 72.55
N ASP A 155 -20.15 20.76 71.98
CA ASP A 155 -20.35 20.94 70.55
C ASP A 155 -20.07 22.40 70.14
N VAL A 156 -19.07 22.57 69.26
CA VAL A 156 -18.61 23.88 68.77
C VAL A 156 -19.25 24.31 67.45
N SER A 157 -20.20 23.54 66.92
CA SER A 157 -20.93 23.86 65.68
C SER A 157 -22.14 24.81 65.90
N PRO A 158 -22.46 25.69 64.93
CA PRO A 158 -23.54 26.68 64.99
C PRO A 158 -24.97 26.08 64.86
N VAL A 159 -25.40 25.36 65.89
CA VAL A 159 -26.71 24.70 65.95
C VAL A 159 -27.87 25.68 66.21
N PRO A 160 -28.93 25.72 65.37
CA PRO A 160 -30.08 26.58 65.59
C PRO A 160 -30.86 26.19 66.86
N ASN A 161 -31.50 27.19 67.47
CA ASN A 161 -32.28 27.11 68.72
C ASN A 161 -31.49 26.71 69.99
N ARG A 162 -30.17 26.46 69.89
CA ARG A 162 -29.25 26.33 71.03
C ARG A 162 -28.31 27.53 71.10
N SER A 163 -28.34 28.26 72.21
CA SER A 163 -27.32 29.27 72.51
C SER A 163 -26.10 28.63 73.19
N VAL A 164 -24.91 29.24 73.08
CA VAL A 164 -23.68 28.66 73.64
C VAL A 164 -23.67 28.72 75.17
N GLU A 165 -24.33 29.72 75.76
CA GLU A 165 -24.43 29.95 77.21
C GLU A 165 -25.11 28.77 77.91
N LYS A 166 -26.22 28.25 77.36
CA LYS A 166 -26.86 27.01 77.85
C LYS A 166 -25.86 25.85 77.97
N GLN A 167 -24.92 25.77 77.02
CA GLN A 167 -23.92 24.71 76.97
C GLN A 167 -22.80 24.94 77.99
N ILE A 168 -22.31 26.19 78.09
CA ILE A 168 -21.31 26.62 79.09
C ILE A 168 -21.83 26.35 80.50
N ASP A 169 -23.06 26.74 80.80
CA ASP A 169 -23.68 26.55 82.11
C ASP A 169 -23.84 25.06 82.44
N PHE A 170 -24.33 24.23 81.51
CA PHE A 170 -24.43 22.79 81.71
C PHE A 170 -23.05 22.16 81.98
N VAL A 171 -22.06 22.44 81.12
CA VAL A 171 -20.72 21.85 81.20
C VAL A 171 -19.97 22.30 82.45
N HIS A 172 -20.05 23.58 82.82
CA HIS A 172 -19.47 24.11 84.05
C HIS A 172 -20.02 23.41 85.30
N ASN A 173 -21.35 23.26 85.39
CA ASN A 173 -21.99 22.56 86.50
C ASN A 173 -21.67 21.06 86.53
N ALA A 174 -21.58 20.41 85.36
CA ALA A 174 -21.22 19.00 85.26
C ALA A 174 -19.77 18.75 85.73
N ILE A 175 -18.81 19.58 85.27
CA ILE A 175 -17.41 19.54 85.71
C ILE A 175 -17.30 19.71 87.23
N ALA A 176 -18.02 20.68 87.81
CA ALA A 176 -18.02 20.90 89.25
C ALA A 176 -18.53 19.68 90.05
N LEU A 177 -19.57 19.00 89.58
CA LEU A 177 -20.10 17.78 90.20
C LEU A 177 -19.14 16.59 90.08
N ILE A 178 -18.52 16.39 88.91
CA ILE A 178 -17.57 15.29 88.67
C ILE A 178 -16.30 15.45 89.54
N LEU A 179 -15.75 16.66 89.61
CA LEU A 179 -14.58 16.96 90.44
C LEU A 179 -14.91 16.84 91.94
N LYS A 180 -16.11 17.25 92.37
CA LYS A 180 -16.63 17.01 93.75
C LYS A 180 -16.71 15.51 94.07
N ASN A 181 -17.06 14.68 93.10
CA ASN A 181 -17.06 13.21 93.19
C ASN A 181 -15.65 12.58 93.05
N LYS A 182 -14.58 13.40 92.94
CA LYS A 182 -13.17 12.99 92.80
C LYS A 182 -12.88 12.07 91.59
N LYS A 183 -13.64 12.22 90.51
CA LYS A 183 -13.45 11.45 89.27
C LYS A 183 -12.70 12.28 88.21
N PRO A 184 -11.74 11.71 87.47
CA PRO A 184 -11.10 12.39 86.34
C PRO A 184 -12.08 12.68 85.21
N LEU A 185 -11.81 13.73 84.44
CA LEU A 185 -12.56 14.06 83.23
C LEU A 185 -11.71 14.74 82.16
N VAL A 186 -12.10 14.58 80.90
CA VAL A 186 -11.60 15.34 79.75
C VAL A 186 -12.77 16.13 79.16
N LEU A 187 -12.56 17.41 78.87
CA LEU A 187 -13.45 18.22 78.05
C LEU A 187 -13.12 17.96 76.59
N VAL A 188 -14.09 17.54 75.80
CA VAL A 188 -13.92 17.20 74.39
C VAL A 188 -14.77 18.13 73.56
N THR A 189 -14.16 18.91 72.66
CA THR A 189 -14.96 19.60 71.64
C THR A 189 -15.29 18.64 70.51
N THR A 190 -16.54 18.69 70.05
CA THR A 190 -17.07 17.86 68.95
C THR A 190 -17.55 18.73 67.80
N LYS A 191 -17.58 18.15 66.60
CA LYS A 191 -17.90 18.83 65.33
C LYS A 191 -16.93 19.96 65.00
N ASN A 192 -15.63 19.72 65.19
CA ASN A 192 -14.60 20.71 64.81
C ASN A 192 -14.47 20.85 63.27
N ASP A 193 -15.08 19.95 62.51
CA ASP A 193 -15.37 20.02 61.06
C ASP A 193 -16.27 21.20 60.67
N ASP A 194 -17.23 21.59 61.52
CA ASP A 194 -18.16 22.72 61.34
C ASP A 194 -17.97 23.75 62.49
N CYS A 195 -16.72 24.02 62.87
CA CYS A 195 -16.45 24.80 64.08
C CYS A 195 -16.78 26.29 63.97
N ASN A 196 -17.34 26.86 65.03
CA ASN A 196 -17.30 28.29 65.28
C ASN A 196 -16.14 28.63 66.23
N GLU A 197 -15.19 29.46 65.80
CA GLU A 197 -14.05 29.91 66.61
C GLU A 197 -14.47 30.48 67.98
N LEU A 198 -15.61 31.17 68.06
CA LEU A 198 -16.10 31.72 69.32
C LEU A 198 -16.43 30.59 70.32
N TYR A 199 -17.00 29.48 69.85
CA TYR A 199 -17.40 28.37 70.69
C TYR A 199 -16.19 27.55 71.16
N ILE A 200 -15.16 27.40 70.32
CA ILE A 200 -13.84 26.86 70.73
C ILE A 200 -13.26 27.72 71.87
N ARG A 201 -13.22 29.05 71.70
CA ARG A 201 -12.68 29.98 72.71
C ARG A 201 -13.46 29.95 74.03
N GLU A 202 -14.77 29.67 74.01
CA GLU A 202 -15.53 29.44 75.26
C GLU A 202 -15.18 28.09 75.94
N ALA A 203 -14.96 27.02 75.18
CA ALA A 203 -14.46 25.75 75.73
C ALA A 203 -13.05 25.90 76.35
N GLU A 204 -12.15 26.64 75.68
CA GLU A 204 -10.84 27.00 76.24
C GLU A 204 -10.97 27.77 77.56
N LYS A 205 -11.83 28.80 77.61
CA LYS A 205 -12.09 29.60 78.82
C LYS A 205 -12.57 28.75 79.99
N ILE A 206 -13.37 27.71 79.75
CA ILE A 206 -13.77 26.74 80.79
C ILE A 206 -12.54 26.04 81.37
N CYS A 207 -11.68 25.45 80.53
CA CYS A 207 -10.45 24.77 80.99
C CYS A 207 -9.43 25.71 81.66
N GLN A 208 -9.40 27.00 81.27
CA GLN A 208 -8.50 28.00 81.84
C GLN A 208 -8.95 28.55 83.21
N ARG A 209 -10.16 28.23 83.69
CA ARG A 209 -10.64 28.65 85.02
C ARG A 209 -9.69 28.15 86.12
N LYS A 210 -9.42 29.01 87.11
CA LYS A 210 -8.46 28.74 88.21
C LYS A 210 -8.77 27.44 88.99
N GLU A 211 -10.04 27.07 89.09
CA GLU A 211 -10.52 25.85 89.76
C GLU A 211 -10.20 24.56 88.98
N TYR A 212 -10.05 24.64 87.66
CA TYR A 212 -9.95 23.48 86.76
C TYR A 212 -8.56 23.32 86.11
N LYS A 213 -7.73 24.37 86.15
CA LYS A 213 -6.41 24.43 85.52
C LYS A 213 -5.52 23.25 85.96
N GLY A 214 -5.22 22.36 85.01
CA GLY A 214 -4.40 21.15 85.23
C GLY A 214 -5.16 19.92 85.75
N MET A 215 -6.43 20.07 86.16
CA MET A 215 -7.32 18.95 86.48
C MET A 215 -8.16 18.52 85.28
N VAL A 216 -8.60 19.47 84.45
CA VAL A 216 -9.32 19.24 83.19
C VAL A 216 -8.35 19.42 82.03
N GLN A 217 -8.46 18.57 81.00
CA GLN A 217 -7.77 18.72 79.72
C GLN A 217 -8.81 18.96 78.61
N LEU A 218 -8.41 19.65 77.55
CA LEU A 218 -9.22 19.92 76.35
C LEU A 218 -8.70 19.06 75.19
N VAL A 219 -9.56 18.34 74.49
CA VAL A 219 -9.23 17.60 73.26
C VAL A 219 -10.23 17.94 72.16
N GLU A 220 -9.74 18.32 70.98
CA GLU A 220 -10.57 18.77 69.87
C GLU A 220 -10.80 17.63 68.87
N THR A 221 -12.06 17.25 68.60
CA THR A 221 -12.42 16.06 67.83
C THR A 221 -13.42 16.28 66.70
N SER A 222 -13.38 15.40 65.70
CA SER A 222 -14.44 15.20 64.71
C SER A 222 -14.72 13.70 64.55
N ALA A 223 -15.98 13.29 64.73
CA ALA A 223 -16.37 11.89 64.57
C ALA A 223 -16.55 11.49 63.10
N HIS A 224 -16.99 12.44 62.25
CA HIS A 224 -17.14 12.25 60.81
C HIS A 224 -15.77 12.05 60.15
N GLU A 225 -14.83 12.99 60.36
CA GLU A 225 -13.46 12.90 59.83
C GLU A 225 -12.57 11.88 60.57
N SER A 226 -13.04 11.34 61.70
CA SER A 226 -12.29 10.46 62.61
C SER A 226 -11.01 11.09 63.20
N ILE A 227 -11.08 12.37 63.56
CA ILE A 227 -9.95 13.14 64.11
C ILE A 227 -9.97 13.12 65.65
N ASN A 228 -8.82 12.79 66.25
CA ASN A 228 -8.54 12.81 67.70
C ASN A 228 -9.48 11.98 68.61
N ILE A 229 -10.30 11.09 68.03
CA ILE A 229 -11.30 10.30 68.75
C ILE A 229 -10.65 9.43 69.83
N ASP A 230 -9.66 8.61 69.46
CA ASP A 230 -8.95 7.77 70.43
C ASP A 230 -8.15 8.59 71.45
N LEU A 231 -7.56 9.72 71.02
CA LEU A 231 -6.80 10.62 71.90
C LEU A 231 -7.62 11.09 73.10
N ALA A 232 -8.91 11.40 72.91
CA ALA A 232 -9.80 11.84 73.98
C ALA A 232 -9.95 10.78 75.10
N PHE A 233 -10.14 9.52 74.74
CA PHE A 233 -10.31 8.42 75.69
C PHE A 233 -8.97 7.95 76.28
N LEU A 234 -7.89 7.95 75.49
CA LEU A 234 -6.55 7.57 75.95
C LEU A 234 -5.99 8.58 76.97
N VAL A 235 -6.18 9.89 76.75
CA VAL A 235 -5.82 10.93 77.75
C VAL A 235 -6.61 10.73 79.04
N LEU A 236 -7.90 10.38 78.96
CA LEU A 236 -8.72 10.08 80.13
C LEU A 236 -8.25 8.82 80.88
N ALA A 237 -7.94 7.74 80.18
CA ALA A 237 -7.34 6.53 80.76
C ALA A 237 -6.05 6.85 81.52
N GLN A 238 -5.13 7.61 80.91
CA GLN A 238 -3.89 8.03 81.56
C GLN A 238 -4.11 8.95 82.77
N MET A 239 -5.21 9.71 82.81
CA MET A 239 -5.61 10.51 83.96
C MET A 239 -6.21 9.66 85.11
N ILE A 240 -6.93 8.58 84.79
CA ILE A 240 -7.40 7.58 85.77
C ILE A 240 -6.22 6.81 86.37
N ASP A 241 -5.30 6.33 85.51
CA ASP A 241 -4.06 5.64 85.88
C ASP A 241 -3.04 6.54 86.60
N LYS A 242 -3.20 7.87 86.52
CA LYS A 242 -2.26 8.89 87.02
C LYS A 242 -0.85 8.75 86.40
N VAL A 243 -0.78 8.42 85.11
CA VAL A 243 0.47 8.34 84.35
C VAL A 243 1.18 9.70 84.39
N LYS A 244 2.49 9.67 84.65
CA LYS A 244 3.35 10.88 84.74
C LYS A 244 3.58 11.52 83.38
N ASN A 245 3.97 10.73 82.40
CA ASN A 245 4.19 11.15 81.02
C ASN A 245 2.94 10.81 80.21
N ARG A 246 2.07 11.79 79.97
CA ARG A 246 0.85 11.61 79.18
C ARG A 246 1.11 11.85 77.70
N ILE A 247 0.23 11.36 76.83
CA ILE A 247 0.23 11.64 75.39
C ILE A 247 0.17 13.17 75.18
N LYS A 248 0.96 13.69 74.22
CA LYS A 248 0.85 15.10 73.77
C LYS A 248 -0.51 15.28 73.10
N ILE A 249 -1.33 16.19 73.61
CA ILE A 249 -2.57 16.59 72.93
C ILE A 249 -2.19 17.33 71.63
N ILE A 250 -2.79 16.92 70.52
CA ILE A 250 -2.57 17.46 69.18
C ILE A 250 -3.74 18.38 68.83
N ALA A 251 -3.46 19.59 68.37
CA ALA A 251 -4.49 20.56 67.97
C ALA A 251 -5.25 20.06 66.72
N TYR A 252 -6.52 20.41 66.59
CA TYR A 252 -7.39 19.91 65.53
C TYR A 252 -6.79 20.10 64.13
N GLN A 253 -6.22 21.28 63.84
CA GLN A 253 -5.63 21.59 62.53
C GLN A 253 -4.38 20.74 62.20
N GLU A 254 -3.57 20.39 63.19
CA GLU A 254 -2.40 19.51 63.04
C GLU A 254 -2.86 18.07 62.75
N ALA A 255 -3.87 17.59 63.48
CA ALA A 255 -4.45 16.26 63.31
C ALA A 255 -5.27 16.12 62.02
N ALA A 256 -6.05 17.14 61.63
CA ALA A 256 -6.83 17.19 60.40
C ALA A 256 -5.93 17.14 59.16
N LYS A 257 -4.83 17.90 59.17
CA LYS A 257 -3.83 17.82 58.10
C LYS A 257 -3.24 16.42 57.98
N SER A 258 -2.77 15.83 59.09
CA SER A 258 -2.19 14.47 59.08
C SER A 258 -3.20 13.40 58.65
N ARG A 259 -4.48 13.54 59.06
CA ARG A 259 -5.58 12.69 58.59
C ARG A 259 -5.77 12.81 57.08
N LYS A 260 -5.78 14.02 56.51
CA LYS A 260 -5.90 14.24 55.07
C LYS A 260 -4.73 13.62 54.29
N GLU A 261 -3.48 13.86 54.71
CA GLU A 261 -2.29 13.28 54.06
C GLU A 261 -2.33 11.74 54.06
N LEU A 262 -2.86 11.13 55.13
CA LEU A 262 -3.12 9.69 55.19
C LEU A 262 -4.20 9.25 54.19
N LEU A 263 -5.35 9.94 54.10
CA LEU A 263 -6.43 9.61 53.17
C LEU A 263 -5.95 9.66 51.71
N GLU A 264 -5.20 10.69 51.33
CA GLU A 264 -4.62 10.84 49.99
C GLU A 264 -3.64 9.71 49.68
N SER A 265 -2.71 9.40 50.61
CA SER A 265 -1.74 8.31 50.46
C SER A 265 -2.40 6.93 50.31
N ARG A 266 -3.46 6.62 51.08
CA ARG A 266 -4.22 5.36 50.92
C ARG A 266 -4.91 5.26 49.56
N SER A 267 -5.48 6.37 49.09
CA SER A 267 -6.19 6.44 47.81
C SER A 267 -5.26 6.22 46.63
N GLU A 268 -4.07 6.84 46.64
CA GLU A 268 -3.05 6.63 45.59
C GLU A 268 -2.55 5.18 45.61
N ALA A 269 -2.20 4.65 46.78
CA ALA A 269 -1.68 3.29 46.93
C ALA A 269 -2.63 2.23 46.36
N VAL A 270 -3.93 2.32 46.66
CA VAL A 270 -4.93 1.39 46.12
C VAL A 270 -5.26 1.64 44.65
N THR A 271 -5.30 2.90 44.18
CA THR A 271 -5.46 3.19 42.75
C THR A 271 -4.32 2.57 41.93
N ARG A 272 -3.08 2.65 42.44
CA ARG A 272 -1.91 1.99 41.85
C ARG A 272 -1.98 0.47 41.95
N LEU A 273 -2.44 -0.08 43.08
CA LEU A 273 -2.60 -1.53 43.27
C LEU A 273 -3.59 -2.12 42.27
N ILE A 274 -4.80 -1.55 42.21
CA ILE A 274 -5.88 -1.98 41.28
C ILE A 274 -5.36 -1.98 39.84
N ARG A 275 -4.76 -0.88 39.38
CA ARG A 275 -4.22 -0.76 38.02
C ARG A 275 -3.08 -1.76 37.71
N ASN A 276 -2.36 -2.22 38.73
CA ASN A 276 -1.25 -3.15 38.57
C ASN A 276 -1.63 -4.63 38.75
N GLN A 277 -2.77 -4.94 39.38
CA GLN A 277 -3.23 -6.30 39.67
C GLN A 277 -4.47 -6.72 38.86
N ILE A 278 -5.25 -5.74 38.36
CA ILE A 278 -6.44 -5.97 37.57
C ILE A 278 -6.22 -5.31 36.20
N THR A 279 -5.88 -6.12 35.20
CA THR A 279 -5.63 -5.70 33.81
C THR A 279 -6.70 -6.16 32.83
N ASP A 280 -7.44 -7.21 33.18
CA ASP A 280 -8.65 -7.65 32.52
C ASP A 280 -9.88 -6.93 33.11
N TYR A 281 -10.85 -6.60 32.27
CA TYR A 281 -12.07 -5.86 32.65
C TYR A 281 -13.29 -6.76 32.88
N HIS A 282 -13.22 -8.05 32.55
CA HIS A 282 -14.26 -9.05 32.82
C HIS A 282 -14.29 -9.49 34.30
N ILE A 283 -13.20 -9.22 35.05
CA ILE A 283 -13.05 -9.63 36.46
C ILE A 283 -14.15 -8.99 37.34
N LEU A 284 -15.04 -9.83 37.84
CA LEU A 284 -16.13 -9.42 38.74
C LEU A 284 -15.60 -8.88 40.07
N TRP A 285 -16.33 -7.95 40.68
CA TRP A 285 -15.99 -7.36 41.99
C TRP A 285 -15.66 -8.41 43.07
N SER A 286 -16.40 -9.52 43.11
CA SER A 286 -16.18 -10.62 44.07
C SER A 286 -14.81 -11.29 43.89
N GLN A 287 -14.40 -11.52 42.64
CA GLN A 287 -13.11 -12.09 42.27
C GLN A 287 -11.98 -11.08 42.50
N GLY A 288 -12.12 -9.87 41.95
CA GLY A 288 -11.13 -8.80 42.05
C GLY A 288 -10.88 -8.35 43.50
N SER A 289 -11.92 -8.16 44.31
CA SER A 289 -11.77 -7.81 45.73
C SER A 289 -11.11 -8.94 46.54
N LYS A 290 -11.39 -10.20 46.22
CA LYS A 290 -10.72 -11.37 46.83
C LYS A 290 -9.23 -11.43 46.44
N LEU A 291 -8.88 -11.13 45.18
CA LEU A 291 -7.49 -11.03 44.72
C LEU A 291 -6.75 -9.86 45.38
N LEU A 292 -7.44 -8.74 45.62
CA LEU A 292 -6.88 -7.56 46.28
C LEU A 292 -6.75 -7.74 47.81
N ALA A 293 -7.55 -8.61 48.45
CA ALA A 293 -7.57 -8.85 49.89
C ALA A 293 -6.28 -9.41 50.50
N GLN A 294 -5.36 -9.94 49.69
CA GLN A 294 -4.02 -10.33 50.16
C GLN A 294 -3.07 -9.13 50.39
N PHE A 295 -3.39 -7.96 49.85
CA PHE A 295 -2.57 -6.75 49.96
C PHE A 295 -3.06 -5.84 51.08
N ARG A 296 -2.16 -5.44 51.97
CA ARG A 296 -2.49 -4.66 53.17
C ARG A 296 -3.12 -3.31 52.81
N GLU A 297 -2.67 -2.72 51.72
CA GLU A 297 -3.17 -1.46 51.15
C GLU A 297 -4.68 -1.51 50.90
N TRP A 298 -5.20 -2.63 50.38
CA TRP A 298 -6.63 -2.82 50.11
C TRP A 298 -7.43 -2.85 51.42
N THR A 299 -7.02 -3.68 52.37
CA THR A 299 -7.68 -3.78 53.69
C THR A 299 -7.63 -2.43 54.43
N GLU A 300 -6.51 -1.73 54.40
CA GLU A 300 -6.35 -0.41 55.03
C GLU A 300 -7.19 0.68 54.36
N PHE A 301 -7.43 0.59 53.04
CA PHE A 301 -8.34 1.48 52.31
C PHE A 301 -9.81 1.18 52.64
N LEU A 302 -10.25 -0.08 52.57
CA LEU A 302 -11.63 -0.47 52.89
C LEU A 302 -11.99 -0.09 54.34
N ASN A 303 -11.11 -0.36 55.30
CA ASN A 303 -11.27 0.06 56.69
C ASN A 303 -11.43 1.60 56.85
N THR A 304 -10.86 2.38 55.93
CA THR A 304 -10.78 3.85 56.00
C THR A 304 -11.91 4.56 55.24
N PHE A 305 -12.38 4.00 54.11
CA PHE A 305 -13.33 4.62 53.18
C PHE A 305 -14.62 3.81 52.96
N GLY A 306 -14.64 2.54 53.33
CA GLY A 306 -15.78 1.64 53.22
C GLY A 306 -15.81 0.79 51.95
N ILE A 307 -16.57 -0.30 52.00
CA ILE A 307 -16.73 -1.25 50.89
C ILE A 307 -17.31 -0.56 49.64
N ASP A 308 -18.27 0.34 49.80
CA ASP A 308 -18.90 1.07 48.69
C ASP A 308 -17.92 2.01 47.97
N ALA A 309 -16.99 2.65 48.69
CA ALA A 309 -15.91 3.42 48.07
C ALA A 309 -14.94 2.53 47.28
N GLY A 310 -14.62 1.34 47.81
CA GLY A 310 -13.86 0.31 47.09
C GLY A 310 -14.55 -0.15 45.81
N GLN A 311 -15.86 -0.41 45.86
CA GLN A 311 -16.66 -0.77 44.69
C GLN A 311 -16.67 0.34 43.64
N LYS A 312 -16.88 1.60 44.06
CA LYS A 312 -16.88 2.76 43.15
C LYS A 312 -15.54 2.94 42.45
N LEU A 313 -14.42 2.78 43.17
CA LEU A 313 -13.07 2.85 42.60
C LEU A 313 -12.79 1.68 41.63
N PHE A 314 -13.18 0.45 41.99
CA PHE A 314 -13.03 -0.72 41.15
C PHE A 314 -13.87 -0.63 39.86
N ARG A 315 -15.17 -0.32 39.97
CA ARG A 315 -16.06 -0.13 38.80
C ARG A 315 -15.56 0.98 37.86
N ARG A 316 -14.99 2.07 38.41
CA ARG A 316 -14.35 3.13 37.61
C ARG A 316 -13.12 2.64 36.85
N HIS A 317 -12.32 1.75 37.44
CA HIS A 317 -11.18 1.12 36.75
C HIS A 317 -11.64 0.12 35.68
N MET A 318 -12.64 -0.72 35.98
CA MET A 318 -13.23 -1.65 35.00
C MET A 318 -13.76 -0.92 33.77
N LYS A 319 -14.55 0.15 33.97
CA LYS A 319 -14.99 0.98 32.86
C LYS A 319 -13.80 1.54 32.07
N LYS A 320 -12.76 2.08 32.74
CA LYS A 320 -11.60 2.62 32.03
C LYS A 320 -10.87 1.55 31.19
N LEU A 321 -10.72 0.32 31.70
CA LEU A 321 -10.10 -0.77 30.94
C LEU A 321 -10.91 -1.16 29.69
N ARG A 322 -12.24 -1.27 29.81
CA ARG A 322 -13.13 -1.52 28.66
C ARG A 322 -13.11 -0.34 27.66
N ASP A 323 -13.18 0.89 28.16
CA ASP A 323 -13.04 2.11 27.32
C ASP A 323 -11.67 2.10 26.59
N ASP A 324 -10.56 1.80 27.28
CA ASP A 324 -9.21 1.71 26.69
C ASP A 324 -9.12 0.58 25.64
N HIS A 325 -9.77 -0.57 25.87
CA HIS A 325 -9.78 -1.70 24.93
C HIS A 325 -10.61 -1.39 23.67
N LEU A 326 -11.83 -0.88 23.84
CA LEU A 326 -12.71 -0.48 22.73
C LEU A 326 -12.03 0.56 21.84
N ASN A 327 -11.37 1.56 22.44
CA ASN A 327 -10.56 2.54 21.70
C ASN A 327 -9.42 1.86 20.90
N LYS A 328 -8.73 0.87 21.47
CA LYS A 328 -7.67 0.14 20.77
C LYS A 328 -8.21 -0.66 19.57
N LYS A 329 -9.32 -1.40 19.73
CA LYS A 329 -9.98 -2.12 18.62
C LYS A 329 -10.47 -1.13 17.54
N LEU A 330 -11.09 -0.01 17.92
CA LEU A 330 -11.50 1.04 16.97
C LEU A 330 -10.33 1.56 16.12
N HIS A 331 -9.18 1.86 16.72
CA HIS A 331 -7.99 2.29 15.96
C HIS A 331 -7.50 1.19 14.98
N GLN A 332 -7.54 -0.08 15.37
CA GLN A 332 -7.19 -1.20 14.48
C GLN A 332 -8.15 -1.33 13.29
N TYR A 333 -9.45 -1.06 13.49
CA TYR A 333 -10.42 -1.02 12.40
C TYR A 333 -10.25 0.23 11.50
N LEU A 334 -9.89 1.38 12.07
CA LEU A 334 -9.63 2.62 11.33
C LEU A 334 -8.38 2.54 10.45
N ASP A 335 -7.29 1.91 10.92
CA ASP A 335 -6.10 1.65 10.10
C ASP A 335 -6.43 0.71 8.92
N LYS A 336 -7.18 -0.38 9.17
CA LYS A 336 -7.69 -1.26 8.10
C LYS A 336 -8.58 -0.50 7.13
N PHE A 337 -9.46 0.37 7.62
CA PHE A 337 -10.37 1.16 6.80
C PHE A 337 -9.62 2.15 5.90
N ALA A 338 -8.58 2.82 6.41
CA ALA A 338 -7.74 3.73 5.63
C ALA A 338 -7.12 3.03 4.40
N HIS A 339 -6.56 1.83 4.59
CA HIS A 339 -6.05 1.02 3.47
C HIS A 339 -7.17 0.51 2.56
N THR A 340 -8.32 0.11 3.12
CA THR A 340 -9.47 -0.37 2.33
C THR A 340 -9.99 0.70 1.37
N LEU A 341 -9.99 1.98 1.76
CA LEU A 341 -10.38 3.09 0.89
C LEU A 341 -9.50 3.21 -0.38
N GLU A 342 -8.19 2.92 -0.28
CA GLU A 342 -7.27 3.00 -1.43
C GLU A 342 -7.61 1.97 -2.52
N TYR A 343 -8.11 0.79 -2.13
CA TYR A 343 -8.53 -0.27 -3.07
C TYR A 343 -9.96 -0.10 -3.56
N LEU A 344 -10.92 0.26 -2.69
CA LEU A 344 -12.35 0.29 -3.05
C LEU A 344 -12.80 1.61 -3.70
N LEU A 345 -12.05 2.71 -3.52
CA LEU A 345 -12.37 4.05 -4.05
C LEU A 345 -11.21 4.69 -4.87
N PRO A 346 -10.64 3.99 -5.88
CA PRO A 346 -9.47 4.47 -6.63
C PRO A 346 -9.75 5.70 -7.51
N ASP A 347 -11.02 5.99 -7.86
CA ASP A 347 -11.40 7.27 -8.46
C ASP A 347 -12.57 7.95 -7.73
N ILE A 348 -12.23 9.01 -6.98
CA ILE A 348 -13.17 9.92 -6.30
C ILE A 348 -14.18 10.56 -7.27
N ASN A 349 -13.93 10.58 -8.59
CA ASN A 349 -14.92 11.11 -9.54
C ASN A 349 -16.27 10.39 -9.45
N VAL A 350 -16.32 9.12 -9.00
CA VAL A 350 -17.56 8.38 -8.74
C VAL A 350 -18.47 9.09 -7.71
N LEU A 351 -17.90 9.82 -6.76
CA LEU A 351 -18.62 10.53 -5.70
C LEU A 351 -19.02 11.98 -6.07
N THR A 352 -18.65 12.48 -7.26
CA THR A 352 -18.80 13.92 -7.63
C THR A 352 -20.24 14.42 -7.84
N VAL A 353 -21.25 13.57 -7.61
CA VAL A 353 -22.67 13.96 -7.60
C VAL A 353 -23.11 14.48 -6.22
N ALA A 354 -22.36 14.18 -5.16
CA ALA A 354 -22.65 14.62 -3.79
C ALA A 354 -22.23 16.06 -3.50
N THR A 355 -22.78 16.66 -2.44
CA THR A 355 -22.26 17.90 -1.85
C THR A 355 -21.15 17.60 -0.84
N ASP A 356 -20.33 18.59 -0.47
CA ASP A 356 -19.25 18.41 0.55
C ASP A 356 -19.77 17.97 1.93
N ASP A 357 -21.06 18.19 2.21
CA ASP A 357 -21.74 17.73 3.43
C ASP A 357 -22.28 16.29 3.28
N ASP A 358 -22.87 15.95 2.11
CA ASP A 358 -23.46 14.62 1.84
C ASP A 358 -22.44 13.54 1.43
N ILE A 359 -21.21 13.92 1.05
CA ILE A 359 -20.23 13.02 0.41
C ILE A 359 -19.85 11.79 1.26
N TRP A 360 -19.93 11.88 2.60
CA TRP A 360 -19.69 10.74 3.48
C TRP A 360 -20.82 9.71 3.44
N GLU A 361 -22.08 10.14 3.48
CA GLU A 361 -23.24 9.25 3.34
C GLU A 361 -23.25 8.58 1.96
N CYS A 362 -22.91 9.32 0.90
CA CYS A 362 -22.74 8.74 -0.43
C CYS A 362 -21.61 7.71 -0.49
N ALA A 363 -20.49 7.93 0.23
CA ALA A 363 -19.40 6.97 0.31
C ALA A 363 -19.79 5.72 1.11
N LYS A 364 -20.49 5.83 2.25
CA LYS A 364 -21.03 4.68 2.98
C LYS A 364 -21.98 3.86 2.09
N VAL A 365 -22.90 4.51 1.39
CA VAL A 365 -23.82 3.82 0.45
C VAL A 365 -23.06 3.15 -0.70
N TYR A 366 -22.02 3.78 -1.25
CA TYR A 366 -21.18 3.17 -2.28
C TYR A 366 -20.43 1.92 -1.75
N LEU A 367 -19.75 2.04 -0.61
CA LEU A 367 -18.99 0.94 0.02
C LEU A 367 -19.90 -0.26 0.32
N ARG A 368 -21.10 -0.01 0.86
CA ARG A 368 -22.10 -1.07 1.17
C ARG A 368 -22.61 -1.83 -0.06
N ASN A 369 -22.53 -1.23 -1.24
CA ASN A 369 -22.93 -1.85 -2.51
C ASN A 369 -21.72 -2.28 -3.36
N HIS A 370 -20.50 -2.29 -2.80
CA HIS A 370 -19.32 -2.71 -3.53
C HIS A 370 -19.29 -4.23 -3.71
N VAL A 371 -18.81 -4.70 -4.87
CA VAL A 371 -18.80 -6.13 -5.23
C VAL A 371 -17.89 -6.99 -4.34
N GLU A 372 -16.95 -6.37 -3.62
CA GLU A 372 -16.04 -7.01 -2.66
C GLU A 372 -16.42 -6.69 -1.20
N PHE A 373 -17.65 -6.24 -0.91
CA PHE A 373 -18.08 -5.85 0.43
C PHE A 373 -17.74 -6.91 1.49
N ASP A 374 -18.15 -8.16 1.26
CA ASP A 374 -17.98 -9.27 2.21
C ASP A 374 -16.52 -9.67 2.49
N GLN A 375 -15.56 -9.18 1.69
CA GLN A 375 -14.12 -9.40 1.90
C GLN A 375 -13.52 -8.44 2.93
N TYR A 376 -14.06 -7.21 3.03
CA TYR A 376 -13.50 -6.15 3.88
C TYR A 376 -14.42 -5.77 5.05
N PHE A 377 -15.73 -5.92 4.88
CA PHE A 377 -16.76 -5.52 5.85
C PHE A 377 -17.68 -6.68 6.21
N PHE A 378 -18.43 -6.51 7.31
CA PHE A 378 -19.57 -7.35 7.66
C PHE A 378 -20.61 -6.55 8.46
N GLU A 379 -21.82 -7.09 8.57
CA GLU A 379 -22.91 -6.50 9.34
C GLU A 379 -23.47 -7.51 10.36
N CYS A 380 -23.62 -7.09 11.61
CA CYS A 380 -24.40 -7.80 12.61
C CYS A 380 -25.58 -6.91 13.06
N PRO A 381 -26.80 -7.09 12.54
CA PRO A 381 -27.95 -6.28 12.96
C PRO A 381 -28.47 -6.63 14.37
N GLN A 382 -27.89 -7.63 15.04
CA GLN A 382 -28.25 -8.08 16.39
C GLN A 382 -27.44 -7.40 17.51
N ALA A 383 -26.23 -6.90 17.20
CA ALA A 383 -25.29 -6.37 18.20
C ALA A 383 -24.35 -5.34 17.55
N SER A 384 -24.08 -4.23 18.25
CA SER A 384 -23.13 -3.20 17.78
C SER A 384 -21.67 -3.68 17.87
N TRP A 385 -20.75 -3.03 17.14
CA TRP A 385 -19.32 -3.35 17.19
C TRP A 385 -18.73 -3.31 18.61
N GLN A 386 -19.31 -2.51 19.51
CA GLN A 386 -18.87 -2.42 20.90
C GLN A 386 -19.27 -3.67 21.70
N GLU A 387 -20.43 -4.24 21.41
CA GLU A 387 -20.92 -5.48 22.03
C GLU A 387 -20.22 -6.70 21.42
N LEU A 388 -19.98 -6.70 20.11
CA LEU A 388 -19.19 -7.73 19.42
C LEU A 388 -17.76 -7.86 19.97
N VAL A 389 -17.13 -6.77 20.41
CA VAL A 389 -15.79 -6.79 21.03
C VAL A 389 -15.79 -7.40 22.43
N ASP A 390 -16.93 -7.43 23.13
CA ASP A 390 -17.07 -8.08 24.44
C ASP A 390 -17.59 -9.53 24.34
N MET A 391 -17.61 -10.12 23.14
CA MET A 391 -17.92 -11.53 22.89
C MET A 391 -16.65 -12.28 22.46
N ASP A 392 -16.20 -13.23 23.27
CA ASP A 392 -14.96 -14.00 23.06
C ASP A 392 -14.91 -14.74 21.69
N GLU A 393 -16.06 -15.03 21.08
CA GLU A 393 -16.17 -15.73 19.79
C GLU A 393 -15.65 -14.88 18.59
N ASN A 394 -15.49 -13.56 18.74
CA ASN A 394 -15.11 -12.65 17.65
C ASN A 394 -13.59 -12.39 17.51
N GLU A 395 -12.71 -13.12 18.18
CA GLU A 395 -11.25 -12.93 17.99
C GLU A 395 -10.75 -13.35 16.59
N GLU A 396 -11.46 -14.23 15.88
CA GLU A 396 -11.09 -14.71 14.54
C GLU A 396 -11.65 -13.84 13.38
N GLU A 397 -12.62 -12.94 13.63
CA GLU A 397 -13.20 -12.10 12.58
C GLU A 397 -12.24 -10.99 12.15
N ALA A 398 -11.70 -11.12 10.94
CA ALA A 398 -10.68 -10.24 10.39
C ALA A 398 -11.24 -8.97 9.72
N ARG A 399 -12.54 -8.93 9.41
CA ARG A 399 -13.19 -7.84 8.66
C ARG A 399 -13.54 -6.64 9.56
N ILE A 400 -14.07 -5.57 8.95
CA ILE A 400 -14.48 -4.35 9.64
C ILE A 400 -16.00 -4.40 9.88
N PRO A 401 -16.49 -4.31 11.14
CA PRO A 401 -17.91 -4.11 11.41
C PRO A 401 -18.39 -2.81 10.74
N PHE A 402 -19.39 -2.90 9.86
CA PHE A 402 -19.78 -1.76 9.01
C PHE A 402 -20.37 -0.56 9.79
N ASP A 403 -20.93 -0.81 10.98
CA ASP A 403 -21.42 0.22 11.90
C ASP A 403 -20.31 1.10 12.50
N ILE A 404 -19.04 0.71 12.38
CA ILE A 404 -17.90 1.59 12.68
C ILE A 404 -17.89 2.83 11.78
N LEU A 405 -18.48 2.78 10.57
CA LEU A 405 -18.56 3.95 9.69
C LEU A 405 -19.54 5.02 10.20
N GLU A 406 -20.32 4.74 11.25
CA GLU A 406 -21.10 5.75 11.99
C GLU A 406 -20.26 6.52 13.04
N THR A 407 -18.95 6.24 13.14
CA THR A 407 -18.01 7.02 13.98
C THR A 407 -17.45 8.25 13.24
N SER A 408 -17.30 9.36 13.96
CA SER A 408 -16.71 10.60 13.43
C SER A 408 -15.24 10.47 13.02
N GLU A 409 -14.58 9.48 13.59
CA GLU A 409 -13.22 9.06 13.34
C GLU A 409 -13.10 8.41 11.96
N SER A 410 -14.09 7.60 11.54
CA SER A 410 -14.17 7.04 10.19
C SER A 410 -14.39 8.12 9.12
N GLU A 411 -15.29 9.07 9.39
CA GLU A 411 -15.46 10.24 8.51
C GLU A 411 -14.16 11.05 8.39
N THR A 412 -13.41 11.20 9.49
CA THR A 412 -12.12 11.90 9.51
C THR A 412 -11.05 11.16 8.67
N VAL A 413 -10.96 9.83 8.77
CA VAL A 413 -10.10 9.00 7.91
C VAL A 413 -10.48 9.18 6.44
N PHE A 414 -11.76 9.09 6.10
CA PHE A 414 -12.26 9.29 4.74
C PHE A 414 -11.96 10.69 4.19
N ARG A 415 -12.20 11.76 4.96
CA ARG A 415 -11.87 13.13 4.53
C ARG A 415 -10.36 13.34 4.38
N ASN A 416 -9.51 12.65 5.14
CA ASN A 416 -8.05 12.67 4.93
C ASN A 416 -7.65 11.97 3.62
N PHE A 417 -8.24 10.81 3.32
CA PHE A 417 -8.06 10.10 2.04
C PHE A 417 -8.46 10.98 0.84
N LEU A 418 -9.66 11.60 0.88
CA LEU A 418 -10.11 12.54 -0.15
C LEU A 418 -9.10 13.68 -0.38
N ASN A 419 -8.54 14.25 0.69
CA ASN A 419 -7.56 15.33 0.61
C ASN A 419 -6.21 14.88 0.00
N SER A 420 -5.81 13.62 0.19
CA SER A 420 -4.57 13.08 -0.41
C SER A 420 -4.72 12.94 -1.92
N VAL A 421 -5.73 12.18 -2.37
CA VAL A 421 -5.97 11.92 -3.80
C VAL A 421 -6.25 13.22 -4.58
N GLN A 422 -6.90 14.22 -3.96
CA GLN A 422 -7.03 15.56 -4.55
C GLN A 422 -5.70 16.31 -4.71
N GLN A 423 -4.71 16.08 -3.83
CA GLN A 423 -3.37 16.64 -3.96
C GLN A 423 -2.57 15.91 -5.03
N ASP A 424 -2.64 14.58 -5.11
CA ASP A 424 -1.96 13.80 -6.14
C ASP A 424 -2.47 14.14 -7.55
N LYS A 425 -3.80 14.28 -7.71
CA LYS A 425 -4.43 14.74 -8.97
C LYS A 425 -3.95 16.14 -9.39
N LYS A 426 -3.71 17.04 -8.43
CA LYS A 426 -3.10 18.37 -8.68
C LYS A 426 -1.60 18.24 -9.02
N LYS A 427 -0.86 17.37 -8.32
CA LYS A 427 0.57 17.12 -8.57
C LYS A 427 0.81 16.64 -10.00
N ILE A 428 0.01 15.69 -10.49
CA ILE A 428 0.05 15.22 -11.88
C ILE A 428 -0.20 16.39 -12.86
N GLY A 429 -1.21 17.22 -12.58
CA GLY A 429 -1.50 18.42 -13.37
C GLY A 429 -0.34 19.42 -13.42
N TRP A 430 0.32 19.68 -12.28
CA TRP A 430 1.51 20.54 -12.23
C TRP A 430 2.70 19.94 -12.99
N LYS A 431 2.94 18.62 -12.91
CA LYS A 431 3.99 17.95 -13.73
C LYS A 431 3.77 18.17 -15.23
N GLN A 432 2.53 17.99 -15.70
CA GLN A 432 2.18 18.20 -17.11
C GLN A 432 2.32 19.68 -17.52
N GLN A 433 1.85 20.62 -16.69
CA GLN A 433 2.01 22.06 -16.93
C GLN A 433 3.48 22.50 -16.92
N PHE A 434 4.34 21.89 -16.11
CA PHE A 434 5.77 22.18 -16.13
C PHE A 434 6.44 21.66 -17.40
N LYS A 435 6.11 20.45 -17.87
CA LYS A 435 6.63 19.95 -19.17
C LYS A 435 6.23 20.87 -20.33
N MET A 436 4.96 21.28 -20.42
CA MET A 436 4.52 22.26 -21.43
C MET A 436 5.30 23.59 -21.34
N LEU A 437 5.60 24.06 -20.13
CA LEU A 437 6.39 25.27 -19.92
C LEU A 437 7.87 25.13 -20.36
N LEU A 438 8.42 23.91 -20.34
CA LEU A 438 9.74 23.64 -20.94
C LEU A 438 9.67 23.68 -22.47
N GLU A 439 8.67 23.02 -23.07
CA GLU A 439 8.45 22.96 -24.51
C GLU A 439 8.17 24.35 -25.14
N GLU A 440 7.41 25.21 -24.47
CA GLU A 440 7.17 26.59 -24.89
C GLU A 440 8.40 27.51 -24.68
N SER A 441 9.35 27.11 -23.82
CA SER A 441 10.51 27.93 -23.48
C SER A 441 11.66 27.75 -24.48
N GLY A 442 11.60 28.50 -25.58
CA GLY A 442 12.66 28.56 -26.61
C GLY A 442 14.05 29.03 -26.15
N PHE A 443 14.26 29.21 -24.84
CA PHE A 443 15.58 29.38 -24.21
C PHE A 443 16.16 28.06 -23.68
N VAL A 444 15.35 27.02 -23.48
CA VAL A 444 15.81 25.65 -23.24
C VAL A 444 16.36 25.11 -24.56
N THR A 445 17.59 24.59 -24.53
CA THR A 445 18.28 24.01 -25.69
C THR A 445 19.11 22.81 -25.23
N PRO A 446 19.49 21.89 -26.13
CA PRO A 446 20.32 20.74 -25.78
C PRO A 446 21.58 21.12 -24.99
N GLY A 447 21.86 20.37 -23.92
CA GLY A 447 23.04 20.58 -23.08
C GLY A 447 23.00 21.85 -22.22
N LYS A 448 21.82 22.40 -21.91
CA LYS A 448 21.65 23.39 -20.82
C LYS A 448 21.29 22.69 -19.52
N GLN A 449 21.82 23.19 -18.41
CA GLN A 449 21.41 22.74 -17.09
C GLN A 449 20.18 23.50 -16.60
N LEU A 450 19.30 22.86 -15.81
CA LEU A 450 18.16 23.53 -15.17
C LEU A 450 18.60 24.77 -14.38
N SER A 451 19.77 24.71 -13.75
CA SER A 451 20.42 25.83 -13.03
C SER A 451 20.59 27.11 -13.86
N GLU A 452 20.85 26.99 -15.17
CA GLU A 452 21.03 28.14 -16.09
C GLU A 452 19.71 28.79 -16.48
N VAL A 453 18.64 28.01 -16.58
CA VAL A 453 17.32 28.45 -17.07
C VAL A 453 16.28 28.64 -15.97
N ARG A 454 16.57 28.22 -14.73
CA ARG A 454 15.64 28.22 -13.58
C ARG A 454 14.85 29.51 -13.39
N VAL A 455 15.50 30.66 -13.63
CA VAL A 455 14.91 32.00 -13.51
C VAL A 455 13.70 32.24 -14.44
N LEU A 456 13.57 31.47 -15.53
CA LEU A 456 12.43 31.54 -16.46
C LEU A 456 11.15 30.89 -15.88
N PHE A 457 11.29 30.04 -14.86
CA PHE A 457 10.21 29.24 -14.29
C PHE A 457 9.81 29.68 -12.88
N MET A 458 10.60 30.54 -12.23
CA MET A 458 10.24 31.16 -10.94
C MET A 458 8.98 32.02 -11.06
N GLY A 459 8.12 32.01 -10.04
CA GLY A 459 6.80 32.65 -10.07
C GLY A 459 5.74 31.91 -10.88
N ARG A 460 5.96 30.63 -11.22
CA ARG A 460 4.97 29.76 -11.88
C ARG A 460 4.53 28.65 -10.93
N GLU A 461 3.22 28.55 -10.71
CA GLU A 461 2.62 27.59 -9.77
C GLU A 461 3.06 26.14 -10.05
N CYS A 462 3.08 25.71 -11.31
CA CYS A 462 3.52 24.38 -11.72
C CYS A 462 5.01 24.07 -11.43
N PHE A 463 5.85 25.08 -11.22
CA PHE A 463 7.26 24.93 -10.86
C PHE A 463 7.50 25.10 -9.35
N GLU A 464 6.72 25.96 -8.68
CA GLU A 464 6.84 26.24 -7.25
C GLU A 464 6.10 25.23 -6.35
N ALA A 465 5.10 24.52 -6.89
CA ALA A 465 4.34 23.48 -6.18
C ALA A 465 4.91 22.06 -6.35
N LEU A 466 5.93 21.88 -7.17
CA LEU A 466 6.67 20.62 -7.33
C LEU A 466 7.94 20.61 -6.47
N SER A 467 8.43 19.43 -6.09
CA SER A 467 9.71 19.32 -5.39
C SER A 467 10.88 19.61 -6.33
N GLU A 468 12.03 20.02 -5.78
CA GLU A 468 13.24 20.25 -6.58
C GLU A 468 13.69 18.98 -7.33
N HIS A 469 13.45 17.80 -6.75
CA HIS A 469 13.65 16.50 -7.41
C HIS A 469 12.65 16.25 -8.54
N ASP A 470 11.34 16.47 -8.32
CA ASP A 470 10.32 16.34 -9.37
C ASP A 470 10.65 17.27 -10.57
N CYS A 471 11.05 18.52 -10.30
CA CYS A 471 11.43 19.49 -11.33
C CYS A 471 12.72 19.11 -12.07
N GLN A 472 13.75 18.63 -11.35
CA GLN A 472 14.99 18.18 -11.98
C GLN A 472 14.74 16.96 -12.88
N GLN A 473 14.00 15.95 -12.40
CA GLN A 473 13.64 14.75 -13.17
C GLN A 473 12.86 15.09 -14.45
N ILE A 474 11.87 15.98 -14.39
CA ILE A 474 11.11 16.41 -15.57
C ILE A 474 12.00 17.18 -16.56
N TYR A 475 12.94 17.98 -16.05
CA TYR A 475 13.87 18.71 -16.90
C TYR A 475 14.88 17.79 -17.60
N ASP A 476 15.40 16.78 -16.92
CA ASP A 476 16.39 15.86 -17.48
C ASP A 476 15.79 14.96 -18.55
N ILE A 477 14.58 14.41 -18.33
CA ILE A 477 13.81 13.69 -19.36
C ILE A 477 13.59 14.60 -20.59
N HIS A 478 13.24 15.87 -20.37
CA HIS A 478 13.05 16.81 -21.47
C HIS A 478 14.37 17.21 -22.17
N GLN A 479 15.51 17.23 -21.45
CA GLN A 479 16.82 17.40 -22.06
C GLN A 479 17.14 16.22 -22.98
N GLU A 480 16.93 14.98 -22.54
CA GLU A 480 17.12 13.78 -23.35
C GLU A 480 16.25 13.82 -24.63
N GLU A 481 14.96 14.15 -24.49
CA GLU A 481 14.03 14.33 -25.62
C GLU A 481 14.54 15.34 -26.67
N ILE A 482 15.03 16.51 -26.25
CA ILE A 482 15.51 17.52 -27.22
C ILE A 482 16.93 17.21 -27.72
N ILE A 483 17.78 16.53 -26.95
CA ILE A 483 19.12 16.11 -27.37
C ILE A 483 19.00 15.10 -28.51
N GLU A 484 18.25 14.02 -28.34
CA GLU A 484 18.11 12.98 -29.38
C GLU A 484 17.39 13.53 -30.61
N LYS A 485 16.34 14.35 -30.42
CA LYS A 485 15.71 15.07 -31.53
C LYS A 485 16.69 15.97 -32.28
N SER A 486 17.61 16.67 -31.60
CA SER A 486 18.63 17.48 -32.26
C SER A 486 19.71 16.66 -32.96
N LYS A 487 20.10 15.49 -32.43
CA LYS A 487 20.99 14.54 -33.10
C LYS A 487 20.38 14.01 -34.40
N GLN A 488 19.12 13.59 -34.37
CA GLN A 488 18.38 13.13 -35.57
C GLN A 488 18.27 14.24 -36.64
N ASN A 489 17.99 15.49 -36.24
CA ASN A 489 18.00 16.62 -37.17
C ASN A 489 19.39 16.87 -37.80
N PHE A 490 20.47 16.59 -37.09
CA PHE A 490 21.83 16.71 -37.63
C PHE A 490 22.18 15.55 -38.58
N VAL A 491 21.77 14.32 -38.29
CA VAL A 491 21.83 13.17 -39.23
C VAL A 491 21.10 13.49 -40.53
N GLU A 492 19.89 14.07 -40.44
CA GLU A 492 19.09 14.46 -41.61
C GLU A 492 19.80 15.53 -42.46
N LEU A 493 20.45 16.54 -41.83
CA LEU A 493 21.27 17.53 -42.53
C LEU A 493 22.43 16.88 -43.31
N LEU A 494 23.11 15.88 -42.72
CA LEU A 494 24.19 15.18 -43.43
C LEU A 494 23.65 14.40 -44.64
N LEU A 495 22.52 13.70 -44.48
CA LEU A 495 21.88 12.94 -45.56
C LEU A 495 21.29 13.84 -46.67
N GLU A 496 20.87 15.06 -46.37
CA GLU A 496 20.53 16.08 -47.39
C GLU A 496 21.73 16.44 -48.29
N HIS A 497 22.95 16.30 -47.78
CA HIS A 497 24.20 16.58 -48.49
C HIS A 497 24.91 15.33 -49.04
N ALA A 498 24.25 14.16 -49.11
CA ALA A 498 24.84 12.87 -49.50
C ALA A 498 25.75 12.93 -50.75
N GLN A 499 25.35 13.67 -51.80
CA GLN A 499 26.15 13.80 -53.03
C GLN A 499 27.54 14.45 -52.81
N PHE A 500 27.68 15.34 -51.82
CA PHE A 500 28.96 15.97 -51.46
C PHE A 500 29.93 14.97 -50.81
N PHE A 501 29.42 13.99 -50.05
CA PHE A 501 30.25 13.03 -49.34
C PHE A 501 30.93 11.99 -50.25
N LEU A 502 30.40 11.75 -51.45
CA LEU A 502 30.93 10.80 -52.44
C LEU A 502 32.36 11.09 -52.92
N GLN A 503 32.87 12.31 -52.73
CA GLN A 503 34.22 12.69 -53.14
C GLN A 503 35.32 12.11 -52.23
N PHE A 504 35.00 11.75 -50.97
CA PHE A 504 35.99 11.38 -49.94
C PHE A 504 36.38 9.89 -49.96
N LYS A 505 36.72 9.36 -51.14
CA LYS A 505 36.79 7.90 -51.43
C LYS A 505 37.63 6.99 -50.51
N ASN A 506 38.51 7.52 -49.64
CA ASN A 506 39.33 6.75 -48.72
C ASN A 506 39.04 7.13 -47.25
N VAL A 507 38.19 6.34 -46.58
CA VAL A 507 37.76 6.56 -45.18
C VAL A 507 38.95 6.58 -44.21
N ASP A 508 39.92 5.69 -44.41
CA ASP A 508 41.11 5.53 -43.55
C ASP A 508 42.03 6.78 -43.52
N THR A 509 41.78 7.75 -44.41
CA THR A 509 42.60 8.95 -44.59
C THR A 509 41.79 10.25 -44.59
N ILE A 510 40.64 10.31 -43.90
CA ILE A 510 39.92 11.58 -43.66
C ILE A 510 40.85 12.56 -42.92
N THR A 511 41.21 13.67 -43.56
CA THR A 511 42.13 14.66 -42.99
C THR A 511 41.39 15.77 -42.23
N GLN A 512 42.15 16.59 -41.48
CA GLN A 512 41.58 17.79 -40.85
C GLN A 512 41.09 18.83 -41.87
N GLU A 513 41.57 18.79 -43.12
CA GLU A 513 41.12 19.67 -44.19
C GLU A 513 39.78 19.20 -44.79
N ASP A 514 39.55 17.89 -44.89
CA ASP A 514 38.25 17.34 -45.32
C ASP A 514 37.14 17.67 -44.30
N VAL A 515 37.44 17.50 -43.01
CA VAL A 515 36.53 17.92 -41.92
C VAL A 515 36.29 19.44 -41.95
N ARG A 516 37.30 20.24 -42.32
CA ARG A 516 37.14 21.70 -42.50
C ARG A 516 36.20 22.02 -43.67
N GLN A 517 36.33 21.35 -44.80
CA GLN A 517 35.48 21.54 -45.97
C GLN A 517 34.03 21.10 -45.73
N ILE A 518 33.83 19.96 -45.06
CA ILE A 518 32.50 19.52 -44.62
C ILE A 518 31.87 20.56 -43.69
N THR A 519 32.64 21.03 -42.69
CA THR A 519 32.19 22.08 -41.76
C THR A 519 31.82 23.37 -42.52
N GLU A 520 32.62 23.78 -43.51
CA GLU A 520 32.39 25.01 -44.27
C GLU A 520 31.05 25.02 -45.02
N VAL A 521 30.56 23.85 -45.45
CA VAL A 521 29.24 23.65 -46.08
C VAL A 521 28.09 23.68 -45.06
N ILE A 522 28.21 22.96 -43.95
CA ILE A 522 27.08 22.71 -43.03
C ILE A 522 26.99 23.69 -41.84
N GLN A 523 28.05 24.45 -41.55
CA GLN A 523 28.15 25.31 -40.37
C GLN A 523 27.03 26.33 -40.21
N ASP A 524 26.40 26.76 -41.32
CA ASP A 524 25.40 27.81 -41.30
C ASP A 524 23.96 27.35 -41.03
N ASP A 525 23.68 26.04 -41.14
CA ASP A 525 22.36 25.47 -40.86
C ASP A 525 22.03 25.52 -39.35
N SER A 526 20.77 25.77 -39.00
CA SER A 526 20.32 25.84 -37.60
C SER A 526 20.44 24.49 -36.87
N ARG A 527 20.33 23.37 -37.59
CA ARG A 527 20.49 21.99 -37.10
C ARG A 527 21.95 21.68 -36.72
N TYR A 528 22.92 22.34 -37.36
CA TYR A 528 24.33 22.28 -36.94
C TYR A 528 24.56 23.14 -35.69
N LYS A 529 24.04 24.38 -35.68
CA LYS A 529 24.23 25.36 -34.60
C LYS A 529 23.54 24.97 -33.28
N ILE A 530 22.40 24.28 -33.31
CA ILE A 530 21.70 23.85 -32.08
C ILE A 530 22.50 22.83 -31.25
N LEU A 531 23.48 22.16 -31.87
CA LEU A 531 24.41 21.22 -31.23
C LEU A 531 25.74 21.87 -30.77
N ASP A 532 25.87 23.21 -30.73
CA ASP A 532 27.12 23.89 -30.33
C ASP A 532 27.60 23.60 -28.89
N ARG A 533 26.74 23.02 -28.03
CA ARG A 533 27.13 22.50 -26.71
C ARG A 533 27.53 21.02 -26.69
N LEU A 534 27.25 20.30 -27.78
CA LEU A 534 27.40 18.85 -27.92
C LEU A 534 28.44 18.53 -29.00
N ASP A 535 29.55 19.26 -28.93
CA ASP A 535 30.66 19.29 -29.89
C ASP A 535 31.31 17.91 -30.11
N GLN A 536 31.21 17.01 -29.12
CA GLN A 536 31.67 15.63 -29.20
C GLN A 536 30.69 14.73 -29.95
N GLU A 537 29.40 14.76 -29.59
CA GLU A 537 28.31 14.03 -30.29
C GLU A 537 28.29 14.40 -31.77
N ARG A 538 28.40 15.70 -32.08
CA ARG A 538 28.42 16.25 -33.45
C ARG A 538 29.57 15.67 -34.29
N ARG A 539 30.73 15.36 -33.68
CA ARG A 539 31.86 14.71 -34.36
C ARG A 539 31.63 13.22 -34.54
N VAL A 540 31.11 12.53 -33.52
CA VAL A 540 30.81 11.10 -33.57
C VAL A 540 29.81 10.81 -34.69
N ILE A 541 28.70 11.56 -34.76
CA ILE A 541 27.69 11.44 -35.82
C ILE A 541 28.28 11.69 -37.20
N LEU A 542 29.17 12.69 -37.36
CA LEU A 542 29.83 12.96 -38.63
C LEU A 542 30.73 11.79 -39.08
N PHE A 543 31.55 11.23 -38.18
CA PHE A 543 32.40 10.09 -38.52
C PHE A 543 31.59 8.80 -38.79
N GLN A 544 30.51 8.57 -38.06
CA GLN A 544 29.56 7.48 -38.33
C GLN A 544 28.91 7.62 -39.71
N HIS A 545 28.43 8.82 -40.06
CA HIS A 545 27.85 9.09 -41.37
C HIS A 545 28.87 8.87 -42.51
N LEU A 546 30.11 9.36 -42.36
CA LEU A 546 31.17 9.10 -43.32
C LEU A 546 31.44 7.60 -43.48
N GLY A 547 31.58 6.85 -42.39
CA GLY A 547 31.75 5.39 -42.42
C GLY A 547 30.61 4.69 -43.17
N PHE A 548 29.35 5.03 -42.85
CA PHE A 548 28.16 4.46 -43.49
C PHE A 548 28.04 4.80 -44.99
N MET A 549 28.40 6.01 -45.42
CA MET A 549 28.37 6.40 -46.84
C MET A 549 29.38 5.64 -47.71
N HIS A 550 30.39 5.00 -47.09
CA HIS A 550 31.42 4.21 -47.80
C HIS A 550 31.28 2.70 -47.59
N CYS A 551 30.85 2.26 -46.41
CA CYS A 551 30.51 0.87 -46.10
C CYS A 551 29.05 0.79 -45.61
N PRO A 552 28.07 0.89 -46.53
CA PRO A 552 26.65 0.80 -46.20
C PRO A 552 26.27 -0.62 -45.76
N ILE A 553 26.30 -0.88 -44.45
CA ILE A 553 25.79 -2.11 -43.85
C ILE A 553 24.65 -1.84 -42.86
N ARG A 554 23.75 -2.81 -42.71
CA ARG A 554 22.47 -2.72 -42.01
C ARG A 554 22.62 -2.28 -40.55
N GLU A 555 23.66 -2.77 -39.88
CA GLU A 555 24.00 -2.53 -38.48
C GLU A 555 24.42 -1.07 -38.22
N HIS A 556 24.96 -0.40 -39.24
CA HIS A 556 25.38 1.00 -39.18
C HIS A 556 24.36 1.96 -39.81
N CYS A 557 23.16 1.48 -40.19
CA CYS A 557 22.11 2.34 -40.72
C CYS A 557 21.72 3.41 -39.69
N PRO A 558 21.77 4.73 -40.02
CA PRO A 558 21.45 5.81 -39.08
C PRO A 558 20.01 5.81 -38.54
N PHE A 559 19.15 4.91 -39.03
CA PHE A 559 17.75 4.76 -38.63
C PHE A 559 17.49 3.50 -37.80
N TYR A 560 18.45 2.57 -37.70
CA TYR A 560 18.41 1.32 -36.93
C TYR A 560 17.04 0.60 -36.99
N HIS A 561 16.17 0.73 -35.98
CA HIS A 561 14.82 0.15 -35.99
C HIS A 561 13.97 0.56 -37.22
N ASN A 562 14.14 1.79 -37.72
CA ASN A 562 13.46 2.31 -38.92
C ASN A 562 14.27 2.09 -40.23
N CYS A 563 15.21 1.14 -40.23
CA CYS A 563 15.84 0.63 -41.44
C CYS A 563 14.84 -0.25 -42.21
N ILE A 564 14.71 -0.04 -43.52
CA ILE A 564 13.82 -0.84 -44.38
C ILE A 564 14.13 -2.33 -44.25
N ASP A 565 15.41 -2.72 -44.22
CA ASP A 565 15.81 -4.14 -44.16
C ASP A 565 15.44 -4.79 -42.82
N ASN A 566 15.32 -4.01 -41.74
CA ASN A 566 14.77 -4.48 -40.45
C ASN A 566 13.24 -4.61 -40.50
N LEU A 567 12.55 -3.64 -41.10
CA LEU A 567 11.08 -3.65 -41.23
C LEU A 567 10.59 -4.74 -42.20
N LEU A 568 11.39 -5.09 -43.22
CA LEU A 568 11.12 -6.23 -44.10
C LEU A 568 11.22 -7.57 -43.34
N ASP A 569 12.24 -7.75 -42.49
CA ASP A 569 12.33 -8.93 -41.62
C ASP A 569 11.17 -9.03 -40.63
N GLU A 570 10.65 -7.91 -40.13
CA GLU A 570 9.47 -7.91 -39.25
C GLU A 570 8.20 -8.32 -40.02
N ILE A 571 7.89 -7.64 -41.14
CA ILE A 571 6.67 -7.86 -41.94
C ILE A 571 6.63 -9.25 -42.60
N MET A 572 7.79 -9.80 -42.98
CA MET A 572 7.92 -11.14 -43.59
C MET A 572 8.15 -12.24 -42.55
N GLY A 573 8.88 -11.95 -41.47
CA GLY A 573 9.29 -12.91 -40.44
C GLY A 573 8.19 -13.26 -39.43
N ASP A 574 7.31 -12.34 -39.04
CA ASP A 574 6.21 -12.64 -38.11
C ASP A 574 5.25 -13.71 -38.68
N LYS A 575 5.13 -13.73 -40.02
CA LYS A 575 4.38 -14.74 -40.80
C LYS A 575 5.11 -16.09 -40.93
N SER A 576 6.32 -16.24 -40.39
CA SER A 576 7.03 -17.53 -40.29
C SER A 576 6.79 -18.25 -38.96
N SER A 577 6.57 -17.51 -37.86
CA SER A 577 6.51 -18.06 -36.50
C SER A 577 5.11 -18.06 -35.87
N GLY A 578 4.18 -17.21 -36.34
CA GLY A 578 2.78 -17.21 -35.87
C GLY A 578 1.84 -18.21 -36.58
N ASN A 579 2.31 -18.88 -37.64
CA ASN A 579 1.45 -19.46 -38.67
C ASN A 579 0.91 -20.89 -38.42
N LEU A 580 0.42 -21.12 -37.20
CA LEU A 580 -0.70 -22.05 -36.97
C LEU A 580 -2.02 -21.33 -36.62
N LYS A 581 -2.03 -19.99 -36.56
CA LYS A 581 -3.24 -19.19 -36.23
C LYS A 581 -3.70 -18.19 -37.29
N SER A 582 -2.95 -17.98 -38.39
CA SER A 582 -3.39 -17.16 -39.53
C SER A 582 -3.95 -17.99 -40.70
N MET A 583 -4.63 -19.11 -40.42
CA MET A 583 -5.50 -19.81 -41.39
C MET A 583 -6.80 -19.02 -41.69
N SER A 584 -7.00 -17.85 -41.05
CA SER A 584 -8.23 -17.06 -41.07
C SER A 584 -8.45 -16.20 -42.33
N SER A 585 -7.50 -16.19 -43.28
CA SER A 585 -7.63 -15.44 -44.55
C SER A 585 -7.76 -16.33 -45.79
N TRP A 586 -8.08 -17.62 -45.61
CA TRP A 586 -8.77 -18.36 -46.68
C TRP A 586 -10.09 -17.63 -46.97
N LYS A 587 -10.36 -17.31 -48.25
CA LYS A 587 -11.63 -16.69 -48.63
C LYS A 587 -12.78 -17.55 -48.12
N GLN A 588 -13.63 -16.97 -47.28
CA GLN A 588 -14.74 -17.65 -46.61
C GLN A 588 -15.83 -18.06 -47.61
N GLN A 589 -15.56 -19.11 -48.39
CA GLN A 589 -16.60 -19.88 -49.05
C GLN A 589 -17.36 -20.63 -47.95
N SER A 590 -18.52 -20.11 -47.56
CA SER A 590 -19.46 -20.78 -46.67
C SER A 590 -20.16 -21.92 -47.43
N SER A 591 -19.37 -22.90 -47.87
CA SER A 591 -19.83 -24.16 -48.44
C SER A 591 -19.65 -25.24 -47.40
N ASP A 592 -20.75 -25.86 -46.99
CA ASP A 592 -20.75 -27.04 -46.14
C ASP A 592 -19.91 -28.17 -46.78
N LYS A 593 -18.77 -28.54 -46.18
CA LYS A 593 -17.96 -29.69 -46.66
C LYS A 593 -18.64 -30.99 -46.22
N THR A 594 -18.73 -31.97 -47.12
CA THR A 594 -19.17 -33.35 -46.80
C THR A 594 -17.94 -34.24 -46.64
N LEU A 595 -17.95 -35.14 -45.65
CA LEU A 595 -16.91 -36.16 -45.43
C LEU A 595 -17.50 -37.54 -45.68
N ASN A 596 -17.00 -38.23 -46.70
CA ASN A 596 -17.40 -39.59 -47.05
C ASN A 596 -16.50 -40.59 -46.34
N LEU A 597 -16.90 -41.07 -45.16
CA LEU A 597 -16.13 -41.98 -44.33
C LEU A 597 -16.47 -43.44 -44.66
N LEU A 598 -15.45 -44.28 -44.90
CA LEU A 598 -15.62 -45.73 -44.97
C LEU A 598 -15.11 -46.34 -43.67
N ILE A 599 -15.97 -47.03 -42.93
CA ILE A 599 -15.64 -47.74 -41.70
C ILE A 599 -15.59 -49.24 -42.00
N VAL A 600 -14.44 -49.87 -41.76
CA VAL A 600 -14.17 -51.27 -42.08
C VAL A 600 -13.78 -52.02 -40.82
N GLY A 601 -14.40 -53.17 -40.56
CA GLY A 601 -14.11 -54.02 -39.40
C GLY A 601 -14.78 -55.39 -39.52
N SER A 602 -14.49 -56.31 -38.60
CA SER A 602 -15.14 -57.63 -38.58
C SER A 602 -16.46 -57.61 -37.81
N GLU A 603 -17.41 -58.44 -38.24
CA GLU A 603 -18.69 -58.71 -37.56
C GLU A 603 -19.51 -57.44 -37.23
N HIS A 604 -19.51 -57.01 -35.96
CA HIS A 604 -20.29 -55.86 -35.49
C HIS A 604 -19.48 -54.58 -35.30
N LEU A 605 -18.13 -54.67 -35.24
CA LEU A 605 -17.24 -53.56 -34.86
C LEU A 605 -17.43 -52.27 -35.67
N ALA A 606 -17.59 -52.40 -37.00
CA ALA A 606 -17.83 -51.26 -37.88
C ALA A 606 -19.21 -50.61 -37.64
N SER A 607 -20.21 -51.38 -37.21
CA SER A 607 -21.53 -50.87 -36.83
C SER A 607 -21.54 -50.26 -35.43
N ASP A 608 -20.74 -50.80 -34.50
CA ASP A 608 -20.65 -50.30 -33.13
C ASP A 608 -19.95 -48.93 -33.11
N LEU A 609 -18.78 -48.81 -33.76
CA LEU A 609 -18.12 -47.50 -33.95
C LEU A 609 -19.02 -46.49 -34.69
N LEU A 610 -19.81 -46.95 -35.68
CA LEU A 610 -20.77 -46.05 -36.34
C LEU A 610 -21.86 -45.56 -35.38
N ASN A 611 -22.34 -46.40 -34.47
CA ASN A 611 -23.31 -45.98 -33.46
C ASN A 611 -22.70 -44.95 -32.49
N ASP A 612 -21.43 -45.11 -32.11
CA ASP A 612 -20.72 -44.15 -31.26
C ASP A 612 -20.51 -42.79 -31.94
N ILE A 613 -20.10 -42.81 -33.22
CA ILE A 613 -20.02 -41.58 -34.05
C ILE A 613 -21.38 -40.88 -34.09
N ARG A 614 -22.47 -41.62 -34.32
CA ARG A 614 -23.85 -41.08 -34.33
C ARG A 614 -24.29 -40.53 -32.98
N MET A 615 -23.88 -41.12 -31.87
CA MET A 615 -24.17 -40.60 -30.53
C MET A 615 -23.45 -39.26 -30.28
N CYS A 616 -22.26 -39.06 -30.86
CA CYS A 616 -21.48 -37.83 -30.70
C CYS A 616 -21.85 -36.72 -31.71
N THR A 617 -22.34 -37.05 -32.92
CA THR A 617 -22.70 -36.08 -33.97
C THR A 617 -24.21 -35.95 -34.23
N GLY A 618 -25.03 -36.65 -33.44
CA GLY A 618 -26.48 -36.68 -33.56
C GLY A 618 -27.01 -37.34 -34.84
N THR A 619 -28.34 -37.41 -34.95
CA THR A 619 -29.05 -38.10 -36.05
C THR A 619 -28.89 -37.47 -37.43
N LYS A 620 -28.24 -36.30 -37.53
CA LYS A 620 -27.95 -35.61 -38.78
C LYS A 620 -26.51 -35.82 -39.30
N GLY A 621 -25.58 -36.28 -38.45
CA GLY A 621 -24.17 -36.37 -38.81
C GLY A 621 -23.48 -35.00 -38.95
N GLU A 622 -23.89 -34.00 -38.18
CA GLU A 622 -23.27 -32.67 -38.19
C GLU A 622 -22.08 -32.66 -37.20
N TYR A 623 -20.86 -32.39 -37.68
CA TYR A 623 -19.66 -32.23 -36.85
C TYR A 623 -19.02 -30.86 -37.10
N ILE A 624 -18.54 -30.18 -36.05
CA ILE A 624 -17.97 -28.84 -36.15
C ILE A 624 -16.51 -28.89 -35.69
N TYR A 625 -15.59 -28.52 -36.58
CA TYR A 625 -14.17 -28.42 -36.28
C TYR A 625 -13.69 -27.02 -36.67
N GLU A 626 -13.13 -26.27 -35.71
CA GLU A 626 -12.61 -24.90 -35.90
C GLU A 626 -13.61 -23.95 -36.60
N ASN A 627 -14.86 -23.90 -36.12
CA ASN A 627 -15.99 -23.15 -36.70
C ASN A 627 -16.40 -23.53 -38.14
N GLN A 628 -15.81 -24.56 -38.75
CA GLN A 628 -16.29 -25.13 -40.02
C GLN A 628 -17.20 -26.34 -39.73
N THR A 629 -18.40 -26.33 -40.32
CA THR A 629 -19.31 -27.49 -40.29
C THR A 629 -18.90 -28.50 -41.35
N TYR A 630 -18.82 -29.76 -40.94
CA TYR A 630 -18.60 -30.94 -41.76
C TYR A 630 -19.78 -31.90 -41.62
N TYR A 631 -20.33 -32.37 -42.73
CA TYR A 631 -21.46 -33.30 -42.75
C TYR A 631 -20.97 -34.72 -43.04
N LEU A 632 -21.10 -35.62 -42.07
CA LEU A 632 -20.57 -36.97 -42.12
C LEU A 632 -21.52 -37.90 -42.89
N ASN A 633 -21.05 -38.40 -44.03
CA ASN A 633 -21.70 -39.44 -44.81
C ASN A 633 -20.88 -40.73 -44.69
N TYR A 634 -21.41 -41.75 -44.04
CA TYR A 634 -20.65 -42.94 -43.67
C TYR A 634 -21.17 -44.20 -44.41
N ARG A 635 -20.25 -45.11 -44.69
CA ARG A 635 -20.55 -46.49 -45.11
C ARG A 635 -19.82 -47.46 -44.18
N ILE A 636 -20.46 -48.57 -43.84
CA ILE A 636 -19.82 -49.68 -43.13
C ILE A 636 -19.58 -50.83 -44.11
N ALA A 637 -18.47 -51.56 -43.91
CA ALA A 637 -18.19 -52.79 -44.64
C ALA A 637 -17.50 -53.81 -43.72
N ASN A 638 -17.78 -55.09 -43.95
CA ASN A 638 -17.04 -56.17 -43.30
C ASN A 638 -15.61 -56.20 -43.87
N GLY A 639 -14.60 -56.50 -43.05
CA GLY A 639 -13.17 -56.43 -43.42
C GLY A 639 -12.65 -57.45 -44.45
N ASP A 640 -13.43 -57.78 -45.49
CA ASP A 640 -13.08 -58.65 -46.60
C ASP A 640 -12.47 -57.90 -47.81
N MET A 641 -12.05 -58.66 -48.83
CA MET A 641 -11.38 -58.10 -50.02
C MET A 641 -12.34 -57.50 -51.07
N GLU A 642 -13.66 -57.47 -50.82
CA GLU A 642 -14.62 -56.70 -51.63
C GLU A 642 -14.88 -55.32 -51.01
N ALA A 643 -14.86 -55.20 -49.68
CA ALA A 643 -14.93 -53.91 -48.99
C ALA A 643 -13.87 -52.91 -49.45
N PHE A 644 -12.60 -53.32 -49.54
CA PHE A 644 -11.51 -52.45 -49.99
C PHE A 644 -11.59 -52.12 -51.49
N LYS A 645 -12.33 -52.90 -52.30
CA LYS A 645 -12.63 -52.56 -53.71
C LYS A 645 -13.77 -51.54 -53.84
N ALA A 646 -14.59 -51.37 -52.80
CA ALA A 646 -15.67 -50.39 -52.77
C ALA A 646 -15.19 -48.95 -52.42
N ILE A 647 -13.87 -48.74 -52.29
CA ILE A 647 -13.25 -47.42 -52.13
C ILE A 647 -13.31 -46.66 -53.45
N ASP A 648 -14.29 -45.76 -53.51
CA ASP A 648 -14.54 -44.86 -54.62
C ASP A 648 -13.72 -43.56 -54.47
N VAL A 649 -13.49 -42.84 -55.57
CA VAL A 649 -12.64 -41.64 -55.63
C VAL A 649 -13.14 -40.49 -54.74
N TYR A 650 -14.41 -40.58 -54.29
CA TYR A 650 -15.04 -39.60 -53.42
C TYR A 650 -14.86 -39.87 -51.91
N SER A 651 -14.18 -40.96 -51.52
CA SER A 651 -13.89 -41.29 -50.11
C SER A 651 -12.96 -40.26 -49.47
N SER A 652 -13.34 -39.74 -48.30
CA SER A 652 -12.60 -38.69 -47.57
C SER A 652 -11.74 -39.24 -46.41
N GLY A 653 -11.95 -40.49 -46.01
CA GLY A 653 -11.16 -41.15 -44.98
C GLY A 653 -11.58 -42.61 -44.78
N LEU A 654 -10.62 -43.45 -44.40
CA LEU A 654 -10.78 -44.87 -44.14
C LEU A 654 -10.51 -45.17 -42.67
N ILE A 655 -11.51 -45.69 -41.96
CA ILE A 655 -11.42 -46.00 -40.53
C ILE A 655 -11.45 -47.52 -40.37
N CYS A 656 -10.37 -48.10 -39.85
CA CYS A 656 -10.15 -49.54 -39.78
C CYS A 656 -10.23 -50.02 -38.31
N VAL A 657 -11.17 -50.90 -37.98
CA VAL A 657 -11.52 -51.27 -36.60
C VAL A 657 -11.27 -52.76 -36.34
N TYR A 658 -10.59 -53.07 -35.24
CA TYR A 658 -10.36 -54.45 -34.78
C TYR A 658 -10.46 -54.56 -33.25
N SER A 659 -10.75 -55.76 -32.73
CA SER A 659 -10.94 -56.02 -31.28
C SER A 659 -10.13 -57.18 -30.72
N ASN A 660 -9.67 -58.08 -31.58
CA ASN A 660 -9.00 -59.34 -31.23
C ASN A 660 -8.04 -59.81 -32.35
N GLN A 661 -7.21 -60.82 -32.06
CA GLN A 661 -6.19 -61.35 -32.98
C GLN A 661 -6.75 -61.74 -34.36
N GLN A 662 -7.90 -62.41 -34.43
CA GLN A 662 -8.48 -62.84 -35.71
C GLN A 662 -8.99 -61.65 -36.53
N SER A 663 -9.63 -60.67 -35.89
CA SER A 663 -10.05 -59.43 -36.55
C SER A 663 -8.86 -58.61 -37.05
N PHE A 664 -7.78 -58.56 -36.25
CA PHE A 664 -6.56 -57.85 -36.59
C PHE A 664 -5.83 -58.51 -37.77
N GLU A 665 -5.57 -59.82 -37.69
CA GLU A 665 -4.89 -60.57 -38.75
C GLU A 665 -5.64 -60.45 -40.07
N THR A 666 -6.97 -60.58 -40.06
CA THR A 666 -7.81 -60.43 -41.28
C THR A 666 -7.71 -59.04 -41.88
N LEU A 667 -7.75 -57.99 -41.04
CA LEU A 667 -7.69 -56.60 -41.47
C LEU A 667 -6.28 -56.24 -42.01
N LYS A 668 -5.23 -56.73 -41.34
CA LYS A 668 -3.83 -56.59 -41.75
C LYS A 668 -3.57 -57.28 -43.10
N ASP A 669 -3.94 -58.55 -43.23
CA ASP A 669 -3.80 -59.33 -44.47
C ASP A 669 -4.44 -58.63 -45.68
N ASN A 670 -5.59 -57.98 -45.47
CA ASN A 670 -6.33 -57.32 -46.54
C ASN A 670 -5.83 -55.89 -46.84
N LEU A 671 -5.35 -55.14 -45.85
CA LEU A 671 -4.65 -53.86 -46.08
C LEU A 671 -3.32 -54.08 -46.81
N GLU A 672 -2.47 -54.98 -46.32
CA GLU A 672 -1.19 -55.32 -46.96
C GLU A 672 -1.40 -55.79 -48.40
N ARG A 673 -2.34 -56.70 -48.67
CA ARG A 673 -2.65 -57.14 -50.05
C ARG A 673 -3.24 -56.03 -50.92
N THR A 674 -4.09 -55.15 -50.38
CA THR A 674 -4.68 -54.07 -51.19
C THR A 674 -3.61 -53.10 -51.67
N LEU A 675 -2.67 -52.74 -50.80
CA LEU A 675 -1.56 -51.83 -51.10
C LEU A 675 -0.48 -52.49 -51.97
N LEU A 676 -0.23 -53.80 -51.82
CA LEU A 676 0.84 -54.51 -52.55
C LEU A 676 0.42 -55.11 -53.91
N CYS A 677 -0.88 -55.23 -54.23
CA CYS A 677 -1.34 -56.03 -55.37
C CYS A 677 -2.10 -55.28 -56.49
N ASN A 678 -2.36 -53.98 -56.38
CA ASN A 678 -3.06 -53.22 -57.43
C ASN A 678 -2.40 -51.86 -57.72
N LEU A 679 -1.55 -51.82 -58.74
CA LEU A 679 -0.97 -50.58 -59.30
C LEU A 679 -2.05 -49.57 -59.78
N GLU A 680 -3.27 -50.02 -60.10
CA GLU A 680 -4.41 -49.15 -60.44
C GLU A 680 -5.11 -48.53 -59.21
N LEU A 681 -4.65 -48.82 -57.99
CA LEU A 681 -5.19 -48.27 -56.74
C LEU A 681 -4.18 -47.48 -55.91
N GLU A 682 -2.89 -47.49 -56.21
CA GLU A 682 -1.87 -46.69 -55.48
C GLU A 682 -2.26 -45.20 -55.46
N ASP A 683 -2.57 -44.61 -56.61
CA ASP A 683 -3.10 -43.24 -56.78
C ASP A 683 -4.30 -42.91 -55.87
N LYS A 684 -5.12 -43.90 -55.48
CA LYS A 684 -6.28 -43.70 -54.59
C LYS A 684 -5.93 -43.71 -53.11
N PHE A 685 -4.81 -44.32 -52.72
CA PHE A 685 -4.36 -44.43 -51.34
C PHE A 685 -3.31 -43.37 -50.99
N GLU A 686 -2.53 -42.89 -51.95
CA GLU A 686 -1.40 -41.97 -51.75
C GLU A 686 -1.75 -40.68 -50.98
N ASN A 687 -3.03 -40.27 -50.97
CA ASN A 687 -3.53 -39.10 -50.23
C ASN A 687 -4.80 -39.39 -49.40
N LEU A 688 -5.17 -40.65 -49.17
CA LEU A 688 -6.36 -41.02 -48.38
C LEU A 688 -6.00 -41.18 -46.90
N PRO A 689 -6.59 -40.40 -45.96
CA PRO A 689 -6.33 -40.60 -44.53
C PRO A 689 -6.84 -41.97 -44.08
N ILE A 690 -5.95 -42.76 -43.49
CA ILE A 690 -6.28 -44.02 -42.81
C ILE A 690 -6.18 -43.79 -41.29
N VAL A 691 -7.14 -44.29 -40.53
CA VAL A 691 -7.11 -44.30 -39.06
C VAL A 691 -7.34 -45.72 -38.56
N LEU A 692 -6.38 -46.28 -37.83
CA LEU A 692 -6.44 -47.63 -37.28
C LEU A 692 -6.90 -47.58 -35.82
N VAL A 693 -8.06 -48.17 -35.53
CA VAL A 693 -8.77 -48.10 -34.24
C VAL A 693 -8.78 -49.48 -33.58
N TYR A 694 -8.29 -49.55 -32.35
CA TYR A 694 -8.36 -50.74 -31.51
C TYR A 694 -9.48 -50.60 -30.46
N GLN A 695 -10.41 -51.56 -30.45
CA GLN A 695 -11.57 -51.60 -29.55
C GLN A 695 -11.64 -52.97 -28.84
N PRO A 696 -10.91 -53.16 -27.71
CA PRO A 696 -10.75 -54.48 -27.09
C PRO A 696 -12.07 -55.08 -26.57
N GLN A 697 -12.21 -56.40 -26.68
CA GLN A 697 -13.38 -57.17 -26.20
C GLN A 697 -12.95 -58.29 -25.23
N ASP A 698 -13.05 -58.04 -23.91
CA ASP A 698 -12.86 -59.01 -22.82
C ASP A 698 -11.63 -59.95 -22.94
N LEU A 699 -10.52 -59.42 -23.45
CA LEU A 699 -9.23 -60.11 -23.57
C LEU A 699 -8.41 -60.03 -22.27
N LYS A 700 -7.40 -60.90 -22.13
CA LYS A 700 -6.43 -60.81 -21.03
C LYS A 700 -5.47 -59.66 -21.26
N GLU A 701 -4.97 -59.01 -20.19
CA GLU A 701 -4.02 -57.89 -20.29
C GLU A 701 -2.81 -58.19 -21.20
N SER A 702 -2.23 -59.40 -21.11
CA SER A 702 -1.12 -59.85 -21.96
C SER A 702 -1.46 -59.97 -23.45
N GLU A 703 -2.72 -60.19 -23.78
CA GLU A 703 -3.23 -60.22 -25.17
C GLU A 703 -3.56 -58.79 -25.64
N ILE A 704 -4.05 -57.92 -24.74
CA ILE A 704 -4.33 -56.51 -25.01
C ILE A 704 -3.06 -55.73 -25.38
N ASP A 705 -1.99 -55.86 -24.60
CA ASP A 705 -0.73 -55.16 -24.86
C ASP A 705 -0.02 -55.67 -26.12
N TYR A 706 -0.14 -56.97 -26.42
CA TYR A 706 0.38 -57.54 -27.67
C TYR A 706 -0.35 -56.98 -28.89
N LEU A 707 -1.68 -56.96 -28.87
CA LEU A 707 -2.51 -56.40 -29.95
C LEU A 707 -2.28 -54.90 -30.14
N ARG A 708 -2.25 -54.12 -29.05
CA ARG A 708 -1.92 -52.69 -29.07
C ARG A 708 -0.56 -52.44 -29.73
N SER A 709 0.46 -53.23 -29.37
CA SER A 709 1.82 -53.10 -29.92
C SER A 709 1.89 -53.46 -31.40
N GLU A 710 1.21 -54.51 -31.83
CA GLU A 710 1.17 -54.94 -33.22
C GLU A 710 0.32 -54.00 -34.10
N GLY A 711 -0.73 -53.39 -33.52
CA GLY A 711 -1.51 -52.32 -34.14
C GLY A 711 -0.72 -51.04 -34.35
N LEU A 712 0.03 -50.59 -33.34
CA LEU A 712 0.99 -49.48 -33.48
C LEU A 712 2.02 -49.78 -34.59
N ARG A 713 2.57 -51.00 -34.63
CA ARG A 713 3.52 -51.41 -35.67
C ARG A 713 2.90 -51.43 -37.08
N LEU A 714 1.63 -51.80 -37.20
CA LEU A 714 0.90 -51.71 -38.48
C LEU A 714 0.67 -50.25 -38.88
N ALA A 715 0.28 -49.38 -37.94
CA ALA A 715 0.09 -47.96 -38.19
C ALA A 715 1.39 -47.24 -38.63
N GLU A 716 2.51 -47.52 -37.94
CA GLU A 716 3.84 -47.04 -38.35
C GLU A 716 4.21 -47.48 -39.78
N MET A 717 3.97 -48.75 -40.12
CA MET A 717 4.26 -49.32 -41.44
C MET A 717 3.37 -48.76 -42.55
N LEU A 718 2.12 -48.39 -42.23
CA LEU A 718 1.18 -47.76 -43.16
C LEU A 718 1.26 -46.22 -43.16
N HIS A 719 2.14 -45.63 -42.34
CA HIS A 719 2.24 -44.19 -42.10
C HIS A 719 0.89 -43.54 -41.76
N CYS A 720 0.07 -44.24 -40.97
CA CYS A 720 -1.27 -43.82 -40.59
C CYS A 720 -1.41 -43.68 -39.07
N ASP A 721 -2.47 -42.99 -38.62
CA ASP A 721 -2.70 -42.72 -37.21
C ASP A 721 -3.32 -43.93 -36.48
N PHE A 722 -2.92 -44.14 -35.22
CA PHE A 722 -3.41 -45.19 -34.35
C PHE A 722 -4.19 -44.65 -33.15
N ILE A 723 -5.36 -45.24 -32.87
CA ILE A 723 -6.23 -44.87 -31.74
C ILE A 723 -6.59 -46.11 -30.92
N ASP A 724 -6.27 -46.06 -29.63
CA ASP A 724 -6.60 -47.08 -28.63
C ASP A 724 -7.83 -46.63 -27.81
N HIS A 725 -8.89 -47.44 -27.79
CA HIS A 725 -10.15 -47.10 -27.13
C HIS A 725 -10.05 -47.19 -25.59
N GLN A 726 -9.62 -46.10 -24.95
CA GLN A 726 -9.48 -46.01 -23.49
C GLN A 726 -10.67 -45.31 -22.82
N GLN A 727 -11.78 -46.06 -22.68
CA GLN A 727 -12.99 -45.78 -21.86
C GLN A 727 -13.80 -44.48 -22.10
N ASN A 728 -13.22 -43.38 -22.56
CA ASN A 728 -13.95 -42.13 -22.81
C ASN A 728 -14.57 -42.10 -24.22
N HIS A 729 -15.82 -42.54 -24.31
CA HIS A 729 -16.58 -42.70 -25.56
C HIS A 729 -16.65 -41.44 -26.44
N GLN A 730 -16.74 -40.25 -25.84
CA GLN A 730 -16.86 -39.02 -26.63
C GLN A 730 -15.51 -38.56 -27.17
N LYS A 731 -14.43 -38.69 -26.37
CA LYS A 731 -13.11 -38.21 -26.78
C LYS A 731 -12.57 -38.99 -27.97
N TYR A 732 -12.61 -40.32 -27.92
CA TYR A 732 -11.98 -41.16 -28.95
C TYR A 732 -12.64 -40.97 -30.33
N VAL A 733 -13.96 -40.74 -30.37
CA VAL A 733 -14.70 -40.40 -31.60
C VAL A 733 -14.24 -39.06 -32.19
N TYR A 734 -14.07 -38.03 -31.36
CA TYR A 734 -13.57 -36.74 -31.83
C TYR A 734 -12.11 -36.82 -32.29
N ASP A 735 -11.26 -37.56 -31.59
CA ASP A 735 -9.86 -37.79 -31.99
C ASP A 735 -9.80 -38.46 -33.39
N ILE A 736 -10.62 -39.49 -33.67
CA ILE A 736 -10.75 -40.12 -35.01
C ILE A 736 -11.12 -39.08 -36.08
N LEU A 737 -12.17 -38.29 -35.84
CA LEU A 737 -12.70 -37.34 -36.83
C LEU A 737 -11.73 -36.17 -37.09
N ASN A 738 -11.07 -35.68 -36.04
CA ASN A 738 -10.11 -34.58 -36.13
C ASN A 738 -8.88 -34.99 -36.95
N ILE A 739 -8.35 -36.20 -36.72
CA ILE A 739 -7.22 -36.73 -37.48
C ILE A 739 -7.52 -36.80 -38.98
N VAL A 740 -8.70 -37.31 -39.40
CA VAL A 740 -9.10 -37.33 -40.81
C VAL A 740 -9.16 -35.90 -41.38
N ILE A 741 -9.72 -34.94 -40.65
CA ILE A 741 -9.81 -33.54 -41.09
C ILE A 741 -8.43 -32.87 -41.20
N ILE A 742 -7.53 -33.12 -40.26
CA ILE A 742 -6.16 -32.56 -40.24
C ILE A 742 -5.33 -33.14 -41.39
N SER A 743 -5.34 -34.47 -41.56
CA SER A 743 -4.56 -35.15 -42.60
C SER A 743 -5.04 -34.82 -44.02
N LEU A 744 -6.35 -34.58 -44.24
CA LEU A 744 -6.86 -34.00 -45.50
C LEU A 744 -6.26 -32.62 -45.78
N ARG A 745 -6.24 -31.71 -44.79
CA ARG A 745 -5.66 -30.36 -44.96
C ARG A 745 -4.15 -30.42 -45.23
N LEU A 746 -3.43 -31.37 -44.63
CA LEU A 746 -2.00 -31.57 -44.87
C LEU A 746 -1.71 -32.13 -46.28
N ALA A 747 -2.57 -33.01 -46.79
CA ALA A 747 -2.50 -33.46 -48.19
C ALA A 747 -2.83 -32.32 -49.19
N GLU A 748 -3.86 -31.51 -48.90
CA GLU A 748 -4.17 -30.26 -49.65
C GLU A 748 -2.96 -29.28 -49.69
N MET A 749 -2.03 -29.34 -48.71
CA MET A 749 -0.83 -28.48 -48.66
C MET A 749 0.40 -29.06 -49.39
N LYS A 750 0.67 -30.37 -49.29
CA LYS A 750 1.91 -30.99 -49.82
C LYS A 750 2.07 -30.90 -51.34
N THR A 751 0.98 -30.72 -52.08
CA THR A 751 0.99 -30.62 -53.56
C THR A 751 1.64 -29.35 -54.11
N PHE A 752 2.08 -28.41 -53.25
CA PHE A 752 2.66 -27.12 -53.66
C PHE A 752 4.20 -27.02 -53.58
N GLU A 753 4.91 -27.93 -52.90
CA GLU A 753 6.32 -27.72 -52.51
C GLU A 753 7.40 -28.17 -53.54
N SER A 754 7.04 -28.33 -54.82
CA SER A 754 7.95 -28.86 -55.86
C SER A 754 7.98 -28.06 -57.19
N TYR A 755 8.74 -26.96 -57.22
CA TYR A 755 9.15 -26.28 -58.47
C TYR A 755 10.62 -25.82 -58.41
N PRO A 756 11.44 -26.09 -59.46
CA PRO A 756 12.86 -25.69 -59.48
C PRO A 756 13.08 -24.22 -59.88
N PRO A 757 14.19 -23.57 -59.47
CA PRO A 757 14.36 -22.12 -59.54
C PRO A 757 14.59 -21.52 -60.94
N ASN A 758 14.93 -22.31 -61.95
CA ASN A 758 15.29 -21.82 -63.30
C ASN A 758 14.05 -21.41 -64.14
N GLN A 759 13.13 -20.62 -63.60
CA GLN A 759 11.84 -20.30 -64.23
C GLN A 759 11.33 -18.86 -63.99
N THR A 760 12.18 -17.93 -63.56
CA THR A 760 11.85 -16.50 -63.48
C THR A 760 12.08 -15.80 -64.84
N ASP A 761 11.06 -15.11 -65.36
CA ASP A 761 11.13 -14.36 -66.61
C ASP A 761 11.77 -12.97 -66.43
N LEU A 762 11.57 -12.33 -65.28
CA LEU A 762 12.14 -11.02 -64.92
C LEU A 762 12.50 -10.96 -63.43
N ARG A 763 13.52 -10.17 -63.11
CA ARG A 763 13.92 -9.77 -61.75
C ARG A 763 13.87 -8.26 -61.62
N ILE A 764 13.13 -7.75 -60.64
CA ILE A 764 12.91 -6.32 -60.42
C ILE A 764 13.33 -5.96 -58.99
N LEU A 765 14.28 -5.04 -58.82
CA LEU A 765 14.69 -4.57 -57.49
C LEU A 765 13.84 -3.36 -57.07
N VAL A 766 13.21 -3.45 -55.91
CA VAL A 766 12.30 -2.44 -55.34
C VAL A 766 12.97 -1.79 -54.14
N CYS A 767 13.37 -0.53 -54.31
CA CYS A 767 14.26 0.19 -53.41
C CYS A 767 13.51 1.27 -52.63
N MET A 768 13.66 1.30 -51.30
CA MET A 768 13.06 2.31 -50.40
C MET A 768 14.12 2.99 -49.51
N PHE A 769 13.90 4.25 -49.14
CA PHE A 769 14.83 4.99 -48.27
C PHE A 769 14.48 4.86 -46.77
N CYS A 770 15.50 4.57 -45.95
CA CYS A 770 15.31 4.31 -44.52
C CYS A 770 14.89 5.57 -43.73
N GLY A 771 13.93 5.40 -42.82
CA GLY A 771 13.34 6.50 -42.05
C GLY A 771 12.32 7.36 -42.80
N ASP A 772 11.90 7.00 -44.02
CA ASP A 772 10.80 7.71 -44.70
C ASP A 772 9.45 7.42 -44.04
N GLN A 773 8.64 8.48 -43.87
CA GLN A 773 7.38 8.43 -43.13
C GLN A 773 6.19 8.02 -44.02
N TYR A 774 6.26 6.82 -44.59
CA TYR A 774 5.14 6.16 -45.26
C TYR A 774 5.07 4.68 -44.86
N ASP A 775 3.86 4.14 -44.84
CA ASP A 775 3.63 2.72 -44.55
C ASP A 775 4.01 1.86 -45.78
N ILE A 776 5.05 1.04 -45.61
CA ILE A 776 5.60 0.18 -46.65
C ILE A 776 4.69 -1.00 -46.99
N GLU A 777 3.74 -1.37 -46.13
CA GLU A 777 2.74 -2.39 -46.47
C GLU A 777 1.87 -1.96 -47.67
N ASN A 778 1.64 -0.66 -47.90
CA ASN A 778 0.87 -0.20 -49.07
C ASN A 778 1.62 -0.39 -50.40
N ILE A 779 2.94 -0.61 -50.36
CA ILE A 779 3.79 -0.92 -51.52
C ILE A 779 3.84 -2.44 -51.75
N LEU A 780 3.89 -3.21 -50.65
CA LEU A 780 4.05 -4.67 -50.64
C LEU A 780 2.73 -5.43 -50.81
N ASN A 781 1.65 -5.02 -50.15
CA ASN A 781 0.34 -5.70 -50.21
C ASN A 781 -0.20 -5.89 -51.65
N PRO A 782 -0.03 -4.95 -52.60
CA PRO A 782 -0.41 -5.17 -54.00
C PRO A 782 0.40 -6.28 -54.69
N LEU A 783 1.66 -6.52 -54.29
CA LEU A 783 2.51 -7.61 -54.79
C LEU A 783 2.11 -8.94 -54.12
N MET A 784 1.94 -8.94 -52.79
CA MET A 784 1.54 -10.11 -52.01
C MET A 784 0.14 -10.63 -52.41
N ALA A 785 -0.80 -9.74 -52.75
CA ALA A 785 -2.17 -10.12 -53.08
C ALA A 785 -2.33 -10.89 -54.41
N GLU A 786 -1.40 -10.71 -55.36
CA GLU A 786 -1.35 -11.49 -56.61
C GLU A 786 -0.27 -12.59 -56.56
N SER A 787 0.51 -12.68 -55.47
CA SER A 787 1.63 -13.62 -55.38
C SER A 787 1.19 -15.08 -55.49
N THR A 788 1.96 -15.85 -56.25
CA THR A 788 1.82 -17.31 -56.28
C THR A 788 2.55 -17.88 -55.08
N PHE A 789 1.89 -18.69 -54.25
CA PHE A 789 2.47 -19.32 -53.06
C PHE A 789 3.64 -20.25 -53.45
N CYS A 790 4.84 -19.67 -53.47
CA CYS A 790 6.13 -20.29 -53.69
C CYS A 790 7.10 -19.60 -52.73
N LYS A 791 7.96 -20.36 -52.03
CA LYS A 791 9.06 -19.76 -51.27
C LYS A 791 10.05 -19.12 -52.25
N ALA A 792 9.96 -17.80 -52.37
CA ALA A 792 11.03 -16.99 -52.94
C ALA A 792 12.16 -16.84 -51.91
N ALA A 793 13.29 -16.23 -52.31
CA ALA A 793 14.39 -15.93 -51.40
C ALA A 793 14.00 -14.87 -50.33
N GLU A 794 14.83 -14.70 -49.32
CA GLU A 794 14.65 -13.64 -48.31
C GLU A 794 14.48 -12.26 -49.00
N HIS A 795 13.53 -11.47 -48.48
CA HIS A 795 13.09 -10.18 -49.02
C HIS A 795 12.57 -10.19 -50.47
N SER A 796 12.11 -11.33 -51.02
CA SER A 796 11.55 -11.38 -52.39
C SER A 796 10.11 -11.92 -52.47
N ILE A 797 9.39 -11.52 -53.54
CA ILE A 797 8.00 -11.89 -53.84
C ILE A 797 7.91 -12.33 -55.31
N VAL A 798 7.37 -13.52 -55.56
CA VAL A 798 7.17 -14.05 -56.93
C VAL A 798 5.70 -13.98 -57.34
N VAL A 799 5.47 -13.39 -58.53
CA VAL A 799 4.13 -13.14 -59.09
C VAL A 799 4.09 -13.60 -60.54
N ASP A 800 3.11 -14.43 -60.90
CA ASP A 800 2.86 -14.78 -62.30
C ASP A 800 1.87 -13.78 -62.95
N VAL A 801 2.36 -12.96 -63.90
CA VAL A 801 1.63 -11.81 -64.49
C VAL A 801 1.45 -12.00 -66.00
N PHE A 802 0.34 -11.54 -66.58
CA PHE A 802 0.27 -11.40 -68.05
C PHE A 802 0.99 -10.14 -68.53
N ILE A 803 2.07 -10.32 -69.30
CA ILE A 803 2.78 -9.25 -70.00
C ILE A 803 2.54 -9.46 -71.51
N GLY A 804 1.77 -8.55 -72.11
CA GLY A 804 1.18 -8.78 -73.43
C GLY A 804 0.25 -9.99 -73.42
N ASP A 805 0.29 -10.79 -74.48
CA ASP A 805 -0.55 -11.99 -74.63
C ASP A 805 0.00 -13.23 -73.88
N SER A 806 1.06 -13.08 -73.07
CA SER A 806 1.77 -14.19 -72.42
C SER A 806 1.84 -14.05 -70.90
N LYS A 807 1.60 -15.15 -70.18
CA LYS A 807 1.84 -15.27 -68.73
C LYS A 807 3.35 -15.38 -68.48
N LYS A 808 3.85 -14.62 -67.51
CA LYS A 808 5.27 -14.39 -67.21
C LYS A 808 5.55 -14.36 -65.71
N ARG A 809 6.61 -15.00 -65.26
CA ARG A 809 6.97 -15.04 -63.82
C ARG A 809 7.91 -13.90 -63.45
N VAL A 810 7.46 -12.97 -62.62
CA VAL A 810 8.25 -11.84 -62.14
C VAL A 810 8.65 -12.06 -60.69
N GLU A 811 9.94 -11.93 -60.42
CA GLU A 811 10.54 -11.90 -59.09
C GLU A 811 10.78 -10.44 -58.70
N PHE A 812 10.10 -9.96 -57.66
CA PHE A 812 10.32 -8.66 -57.05
C PHE A 812 11.21 -8.84 -55.81
N ILE A 813 12.43 -8.35 -55.86
CA ILE A 813 13.35 -8.32 -54.71
C ILE A 813 13.17 -6.95 -54.05
N ILE A 814 12.99 -6.88 -52.73
CA ILE A 814 12.79 -5.62 -52.01
C ILE A 814 14.02 -5.33 -51.13
N SER A 815 14.46 -4.07 -51.10
CA SER A 815 15.68 -3.65 -50.40
C SER A 815 15.58 -2.20 -49.92
N SER A 816 16.33 -1.86 -48.87
CA SER A 816 16.73 -0.48 -48.63
C SER A 816 17.61 0.06 -49.76
N TYR A 817 17.68 1.39 -49.87
CA TYR A 817 18.65 2.10 -50.70
C TYR A 817 20.13 1.72 -50.42
N HIS A 818 20.44 1.25 -49.21
CA HIS A 818 21.80 0.91 -48.82
C HIS A 818 22.14 -0.58 -49.04
N GLY A 819 21.12 -1.46 -48.99
CA GLY A 819 21.22 -2.89 -49.29
C GLY A 819 21.44 -3.23 -50.77
N ILE A 820 21.19 -2.29 -51.71
CA ILE A 820 21.34 -2.50 -53.17
C ILE A 820 22.69 -3.13 -53.56
N ASN A 821 23.77 -2.77 -52.87
CA ASN A 821 25.11 -3.31 -53.14
C ASN A 821 25.23 -4.84 -52.94
N GLN A 822 24.31 -5.48 -52.21
CA GLN A 822 24.27 -6.93 -52.04
C GLN A 822 23.88 -7.65 -53.35
N TYR A 823 23.03 -7.01 -54.17
CA TYR A 823 22.52 -7.53 -55.44
C TYR A 823 23.33 -7.05 -56.65
N ARG A 824 24.55 -6.54 -56.43
CA ARG A 824 25.37 -5.93 -57.49
C ARG A 824 25.81 -6.94 -58.56
N ASP A 825 26.08 -8.17 -58.15
CA ASP A 825 26.56 -9.23 -59.03
C ASP A 825 25.40 -10.11 -59.55
N ASP A 826 24.14 -9.75 -59.25
CA ASP A 826 22.91 -10.42 -59.69
C ASP A 826 22.34 -9.82 -60.99
N LEU A 827 21.67 -10.66 -61.78
CA LEU A 827 20.95 -10.22 -62.98
C LEU A 827 19.63 -9.51 -62.62
N ILE A 828 19.66 -8.18 -62.54
CA ILE A 828 18.49 -7.32 -62.31
C ILE A 828 18.00 -6.70 -63.63
N HIS A 829 16.73 -6.95 -63.99
CA HIS A 829 16.11 -6.50 -65.24
C HIS A 829 15.43 -5.12 -65.15
N GLY A 830 15.34 -4.53 -63.95
CA GLY A 830 14.75 -3.21 -63.72
C GLY A 830 14.78 -2.79 -62.26
N PHE A 831 14.84 -1.48 -62.02
CA PHE A 831 14.78 -0.90 -60.67
C PHE A 831 13.55 -0.01 -60.50
N ILE A 832 12.86 -0.16 -59.36
CA ILE A 832 11.79 0.75 -58.91
C ILE A 832 12.27 1.44 -57.63
N PHE A 833 12.38 2.76 -57.64
CA PHE A 833 12.83 3.57 -56.51
C PHE A 833 11.71 4.39 -55.90
N PHE A 834 11.51 4.29 -54.58
CA PHE A 834 10.49 5.01 -53.82
C PHE A 834 11.11 6.06 -52.88
N TYR A 835 10.72 7.34 -53.05
CA TYR A 835 11.16 8.46 -52.20
C TYR A 835 9.99 9.29 -51.66
N SER A 836 10.09 9.76 -50.42
CA SER A 836 9.06 10.63 -49.81
C SER A 836 9.09 12.05 -50.36
N ALA A 837 7.93 12.55 -50.80
CA ALA A 837 7.74 13.94 -51.20
C ALA A 837 7.81 14.94 -50.02
N LYS A 838 7.97 14.47 -48.77
CA LYS A 838 8.23 15.33 -47.60
C LYS A 838 9.71 15.63 -47.38
N ARG A 839 10.61 14.75 -47.84
CA ARG A 839 11.93 14.57 -47.22
C ARG A 839 13.08 14.73 -48.22
N ARG A 840 13.91 15.74 -47.99
CA ARG A 840 14.99 16.13 -48.92
C ARG A 840 16.08 15.07 -49.05
N SER A 841 16.50 14.47 -47.95
CA SER A 841 17.49 13.38 -47.94
C SER A 841 17.10 12.20 -48.84
N SER A 842 15.82 11.83 -48.87
CA SER A 842 15.31 10.71 -49.67
C SER A 842 15.56 10.91 -51.17
N LEU A 843 15.26 12.11 -51.70
CA LEU A 843 15.59 12.46 -53.09
C LEU A 843 17.11 12.71 -53.30
N ALA A 844 17.80 13.29 -52.32
CA ALA A 844 19.23 13.54 -52.42
C ALA A 844 20.07 12.25 -52.54
N ASN A 845 19.68 11.19 -51.82
CA ASN A 845 20.29 9.87 -51.93
C ASN A 845 19.83 9.14 -53.19
N LEU A 846 18.57 9.30 -53.62
CA LEU A 846 18.08 8.73 -54.88
C LEU A 846 18.86 9.23 -56.11
N ASN A 847 19.17 10.53 -56.16
CA ASN A 847 19.98 11.15 -57.21
C ASN A 847 21.36 10.48 -57.37
N VAL A 848 21.94 9.94 -56.28
CA VAL A 848 23.18 9.16 -56.32
C VAL A 848 22.94 7.81 -57.01
N LEU A 849 21.98 7.02 -56.51
CA LEU A 849 21.72 5.65 -56.96
C LEU A 849 21.26 5.58 -58.42
N VAL A 850 20.41 6.51 -58.84
CA VAL A 850 19.95 6.64 -60.24
C VAL A 850 21.13 6.93 -61.17
N SER A 851 22.12 7.72 -60.73
CA SER A 851 23.31 8.03 -61.53
C SER A 851 24.28 6.85 -61.69
N GLN A 852 24.15 5.81 -60.86
CA GLN A 852 24.97 4.60 -60.91
C GLN A 852 24.34 3.49 -61.78
N ASN A 853 23.00 3.48 -61.91
CA ASN A 853 22.25 2.38 -62.54
C ASN A 853 21.57 2.78 -63.87
N SER A 854 22.08 3.81 -64.56
CA SER A 854 21.43 4.46 -65.72
C SER A 854 21.25 3.61 -66.98
N ASN A 855 21.79 2.39 -67.02
CA ASN A 855 21.82 1.52 -68.20
C ASN A 855 20.73 0.43 -68.17
N ILE A 856 19.99 0.32 -67.07
CA ILE A 856 18.94 -0.67 -66.83
C ILE A 856 17.58 0.08 -66.71
N PRO A 857 16.42 -0.49 -67.11
CA PRO A 857 15.12 0.17 -66.98
C PRO A 857 14.86 0.70 -65.57
N LEU A 858 14.65 2.02 -65.44
CA LEU A 858 14.41 2.71 -64.17
C LEU A 858 12.98 3.23 -64.06
N GLN A 859 12.40 3.13 -62.87
CA GLN A 859 11.19 3.83 -62.47
C GLN A 859 11.40 4.53 -61.12
N ILE A 860 11.02 5.81 -61.07
CA ILE A 860 11.08 6.68 -59.89
C ILE A 860 9.65 6.99 -59.47
N ILE A 861 9.33 6.70 -58.21
CA ILE A 861 8.00 6.88 -57.63
C ILE A 861 8.14 7.77 -56.40
N THR A 862 7.35 8.86 -56.37
CA THR A 862 7.30 9.76 -55.22
C THR A 862 6.03 9.54 -54.41
N ILE A 863 6.19 9.38 -53.09
CA ILE A 863 5.08 9.12 -52.17
C ILE A 863 4.63 10.42 -51.49
N THR A 864 3.34 10.72 -51.65
CA THR A 864 2.65 11.90 -51.12
C THR A 864 1.60 11.48 -50.09
N GLU A 865 1.23 12.38 -49.16
CA GLU A 865 0.08 12.14 -48.27
C GLU A 865 -1.21 12.09 -49.09
N SER A 866 -1.59 13.26 -49.63
CA SER A 866 -2.85 13.47 -50.31
C SER A 866 -2.82 13.08 -51.80
N GLY A 867 -4.00 12.79 -52.35
CA GLY A 867 -4.18 12.15 -53.65
C GLY A 867 -3.63 12.91 -54.86
N GLY A 868 -2.62 12.32 -55.50
CA GLY A 868 -2.17 12.64 -56.86
C GLY A 868 -1.80 14.11 -57.07
N ALA A 869 -2.35 14.73 -58.12
CA ALA A 869 -2.00 16.10 -58.53
C ALA A 869 -2.22 17.18 -57.46
N ASN A 870 -3.06 16.93 -56.45
CA ASN A 870 -3.28 17.88 -55.34
C ASN A 870 -2.06 17.96 -54.40
N ALA A 871 -1.25 16.91 -54.31
CA ALA A 871 -0.06 16.89 -53.47
C ALA A 871 0.96 17.98 -53.84
N PHE A 872 1.06 18.32 -55.13
CA PHE A 872 1.93 19.38 -55.64
C PHE A 872 1.66 20.76 -55.01
N PHE A 873 0.45 20.97 -54.47
CA PHE A 873 0.04 22.20 -53.80
C PHE A 873 -0.03 22.07 -52.27
N SER A 874 0.39 20.94 -51.69
CA SER A 874 0.33 20.69 -50.24
C SER A 874 1.36 21.48 -49.44
N SER A 875 2.56 21.68 -49.98
CA SER A 875 3.64 22.43 -49.36
C SER A 875 4.74 22.76 -50.38
N GLU A 876 5.51 23.83 -50.13
CA GLU A 876 6.63 24.25 -51.00
C GLU A 876 7.70 23.16 -51.14
N ILE A 877 7.94 22.38 -50.07
CA ILE A 877 8.89 21.26 -50.08
C ILE A 877 8.39 20.10 -50.95
N CYS A 878 7.10 19.77 -50.91
CA CYS A 878 6.50 18.76 -51.77
C CYS A 878 6.50 19.19 -53.24
N GLN A 879 6.17 20.46 -53.52
CA GLN A 879 6.26 21.04 -54.85
C GLN A 879 7.69 20.94 -55.43
N PHE A 880 8.69 21.30 -54.63
CA PHE A 880 10.11 21.19 -54.99
C PHE A 880 10.53 19.74 -55.26
N LEU A 881 10.26 18.82 -54.33
CA LEU A 881 10.70 17.42 -54.42
C LEU A 881 10.00 16.63 -55.54
N ILE A 882 8.76 16.95 -55.90
CA ILE A 882 8.10 16.38 -57.09
C ILE A 882 8.76 16.93 -58.38
N THR A 883 9.06 18.24 -58.43
CA THR A 883 9.66 18.89 -59.62
C THR A 883 11.07 18.37 -59.89
N GLU A 884 11.91 18.28 -58.86
CA GLU A 884 13.29 17.76 -58.98
C GLU A 884 13.30 16.26 -59.30
N GLY A 885 12.38 15.46 -58.74
CA GLY A 885 12.29 14.02 -59.05
C GLY A 885 11.87 13.72 -60.49
N ASN A 886 10.92 14.49 -61.05
CA ASN A 886 10.61 14.38 -62.48
C ASN A 886 11.82 14.81 -63.34
N SER A 887 12.50 15.89 -62.96
CA SER A 887 13.70 16.39 -63.65
C SER A 887 14.89 15.42 -63.56
N LEU A 888 14.96 14.61 -62.50
CA LEU A 888 15.91 13.51 -62.33
C LEU A 888 15.53 12.34 -63.25
N ALA A 889 14.25 11.98 -63.33
CA ALA A 889 13.78 10.92 -64.21
C ALA A 889 14.03 11.26 -65.69
N ASP A 890 13.69 12.46 -66.14
CA ASP A 890 13.96 12.95 -67.50
C ASP A 890 15.45 12.88 -67.86
N ARG A 891 16.34 13.21 -66.91
CA ARG A 891 17.80 13.20 -67.10
C ARG A 891 18.35 11.80 -67.39
N PHE A 892 17.77 10.77 -66.79
CA PHE A 892 18.22 9.38 -66.89
C PHE A 892 17.24 8.46 -67.66
N LYS A 893 16.27 9.05 -68.38
CA LYS A 893 15.22 8.34 -69.14
C LYS A 893 14.35 7.40 -68.30
N ALA A 894 14.24 7.64 -66.99
CA ALA A 894 13.41 6.83 -66.10
C ALA A 894 11.92 7.17 -66.27
N SER A 895 11.04 6.22 -65.93
CA SER A 895 9.61 6.50 -65.73
C SER A 895 9.41 7.26 -64.42
N PHE A 896 8.61 8.34 -64.41
CA PHE A 896 8.24 9.06 -63.19
C PHE A 896 6.75 8.87 -62.85
N MET A 897 6.43 8.59 -61.58
CA MET A 897 5.05 8.47 -61.09
C MET A 897 4.86 9.08 -59.69
N THR A 898 3.64 9.51 -59.39
CA THR A 898 3.20 9.94 -58.05
C THR A 898 2.27 8.89 -57.42
N PHE A 899 2.47 8.60 -56.14
CA PHE A 899 1.70 7.64 -55.35
C PHE A 899 1.20 8.31 -54.07
N SER A 900 -0.02 8.02 -53.61
CA SER A 900 -0.62 8.60 -52.41
C SER A 900 -0.73 7.55 -51.32
N ALA A 901 -0.16 7.81 -50.14
CA ALA A 901 -0.16 6.89 -49.01
C ALA A 901 -1.57 6.49 -48.54
N ASP A 902 -2.55 7.39 -48.70
CA ASP A 902 -3.96 7.15 -48.36
C ASP A 902 -4.70 6.19 -49.34
N GLN A 903 -4.05 5.66 -50.38
CA GLN A 903 -4.71 4.90 -51.45
C GLN A 903 -4.23 3.44 -51.54
N TYR A 904 -5.15 2.50 -51.31
CA TYR A 904 -4.93 1.09 -51.61
C TYR A 904 -4.87 0.87 -53.13
N VAL A 905 -3.69 0.52 -53.64
CA VAL A 905 -3.42 0.35 -55.06
C VAL A 905 -3.51 -1.12 -55.47
N LYS A 906 -3.83 -1.38 -56.74
CA LYS A 906 -3.86 -2.73 -57.33
C LYS A 906 -2.57 -3.00 -58.10
N PHE A 907 -2.17 -4.27 -58.19
CA PHE A 907 -0.96 -4.73 -58.91
C PHE A 907 -0.77 -4.12 -60.31
N ALA A 908 -1.88 -3.85 -61.03
CA ALA A 908 -1.90 -3.18 -62.33
C ALA A 908 -1.10 -1.85 -62.41
N PHE A 909 -0.80 -1.23 -61.28
CA PHE A 909 0.13 -0.09 -61.16
C PHE A 909 1.55 -0.39 -61.66
N TYR A 910 2.05 -1.61 -61.44
CA TYR A 910 3.39 -2.03 -61.88
C TYR A 910 3.45 -2.45 -63.36
N SER A 911 2.30 -2.84 -63.96
CA SER A 911 2.24 -3.39 -65.32
C SER A 911 2.88 -2.52 -66.43
N PRO A 912 2.80 -1.18 -66.43
CA PRO A 912 3.49 -0.35 -67.42
C PRO A 912 5.02 -0.50 -67.36
N PHE A 913 5.57 -0.61 -66.15
CA PHE A 913 7.01 -0.79 -65.95
C PHE A 913 7.45 -2.22 -66.25
N LEU A 914 6.68 -3.23 -65.84
CA LEU A 914 6.95 -4.63 -66.20
C LEU A 914 7.00 -4.84 -67.71
N LYS A 915 6.12 -4.16 -68.46
CA LYS A 915 6.20 -4.18 -69.92
C LYS A 915 7.49 -3.52 -70.42
N ASN A 916 7.88 -2.36 -69.90
CA ASN A 916 9.13 -1.71 -70.28
C ASN A 916 10.35 -2.59 -69.97
N SER A 917 10.42 -3.22 -68.80
CA SER A 917 11.48 -4.17 -68.43
C SER A 917 11.48 -5.42 -69.33
N TRP A 918 10.32 -5.91 -69.74
CA TRP A 918 10.21 -7.02 -70.69
C TRP A 918 10.68 -6.63 -72.11
N ASP A 919 10.25 -5.48 -72.61
CA ASP A 919 10.59 -5.00 -73.96
C ASP A 919 12.11 -4.72 -74.10
N ASN A 920 12.80 -4.33 -73.02
CA ASN A 920 14.26 -4.13 -72.98
C ASN A 920 15.06 -5.35 -72.46
N LYS A 921 14.41 -6.48 -72.13
CA LYS A 921 15.02 -7.60 -71.40
C LYS A 921 16.37 -8.05 -71.98
N TYR A 922 16.42 -8.30 -73.28
CA TYR A 922 17.62 -8.80 -73.96
C TYR A 922 18.78 -7.81 -73.96
N GLU A 923 18.53 -6.49 -73.87
CA GLU A 923 19.61 -5.50 -73.78
C GLU A 923 20.27 -5.58 -72.40
N VAL A 924 19.48 -5.74 -71.33
CA VAL A 924 19.98 -5.90 -69.96
C VAL A 924 20.72 -7.21 -69.75
N GLU A 925 20.20 -8.33 -70.28
CA GLU A 925 20.87 -9.64 -70.19
C GLU A 925 22.23 -9.63 -70.89
N ASN A 926 22.35 -8.95 -72.04
CA ASN A 926 23.64 -8.78 -72.72
C ASN A 926 24.61 -7.88 -71.93
N LEU A 927 24.13 -6.75 -71.39
CA LEU A 927 24.94 -5.82 -70.59
C LEU A 927 25.53 -6.51 -69.34
N HIS A 928 24.72 -7.29 -68.62
CA HIS A 928 25.18 -8.05 -67.45
C HIS A 928 26.23 -9.12 -67.81
N VAL A 929 26.13 -9.73 -69.00
CA VAL A 929 27.15 -10.67 -69.52
C VAL A 929 28.44 -9.94 -69.93
N GLU A 930 28.36 -8.76 -70.55
CA GLU A 930 29.54 -7.95 -70.87
C GLU A 930 30.25 -7.43 -69.60
N GLU A 931 29.49 -7.01 -68.58
CA GLU A 931 30.04 -6.50 -67.31
C GLU A 931 30.66 -7.63 -66.46
N SER A 932 30.04 -8.82 -66.42
CA SER A 932 30.63 -9.97 -65.71
C SER A 932 31.86 -10.57 -66.42
N ILE A 933 31.90 -10.60 -67.75
CA ILE A 933 33.11 -11.03 -68.50
C ILE A 933 34.28 -10.07 -68.29
N THR A 934 34.03 -8.76 -68.17
CA THR A 934 35.10 -7.75 -68.00
C THR A 934 35.66 -7.67 -66.57
N LEU A 935 35.06 -8.37 -65.60
CA LEU A 935 35.56 -8.46 -64.22
C LEU A 935 36.60 -9.58 -64.01
N ASP A 936 36.52 -10.69 -64.75
CA ASP A 936 37.47 -11.83 -64.65
C ASP A 936 38.63 -11.73 -65.66
N SER A 937 38.52 -10.86 -66.68
CA SER A 937 39.57 -10.65 -67.69
C SER A 937 40.73 -9.79 -67.16
N GLY A 938 41.67 -10.42 -66.45
CA GLY A 938 42.87 -9.81 -65.87
C GLY A 938 43.94 -9.29 -66.86
N GLU A 939 43.57 -8.83 -68.06
CA GLU A 939 44.48 -8.18 -69.01
C GLU A 939 43.74 -7.10 -69.84
N GLY A 940 44.31 -5.90 -69.94
CA GLY A 940 43.55 -4.70 -70.33
C GLY A 940 43.53 -4.36 -71.83
N THR A 941 42.33 -4.28 -72.41
CA THR A 941 42.06 -3.54 -73.67
C THR A 941 40.76 -2.73 -73.56
N LEU A 942 40.63 -1.67 -74.37
CA LEU A 942 39.65 -0.59 -74.19
C LEU A 942 38.45 -0.66 -75.14
N GLU A 943 37.30 -0.17 -74.64
CA GLU A 943 36.16 0.55 -75.28
C GLU A 943 34.83 0.02 -74.68
N ASN A 944 34.08 0.75 -73.85
CA ASN A 944 33.64 2.14 -74.04
C ASN A 944 33.39 2.92 -72.72
N SER A 945 33.89 4.17 -72.62
CA SER A 945 33.07 5.33 -72.21
C SER A 945 33.87 6.65 -72.30
N VAL A 946 33.22 7.68 -72.86
CA VAL A 946 33.84 8.98 -73.14
C VAL A 946 33.81 9.88 -71.90
N ASN A 947 34.97 10.27 -71.35
CA ASN A 947 35.29 11.63 -70.88
C ASN A 947 36.60 11.71 -70.06
N GLN A 948 37.77 11.80 -70.72
CA GLN A 948 38.95 12.48 -70.13
C GLN A 948 39.69 13.32 -71.19
N LEU A 949 39.98 14.57 -70.84
CA LEU A 949 40.82 15.49 -71.61
C LEU A 949 42.31 15.38 -71.14
N PRO A 950 43.27 15.84 -71.96
CA PRO A 950 44.47 15.04 -72.22
C PRO A 950 45.62 15.20 -71.22
N ARG A 951 46.37 14.11 -71.02
CA ARG A 951 47.73 14.15 -70.43
C ARG A 951 48.78 14.48 -71.51
N PRO A 952 49.77 15.36 -71.23
CA PRO A 952 50.98 15.47 -72.04
C PRO A 952 51.91 14.24 -71.83
N PRO A 953 52.85 13.96 -72.76
CA PRO A 953 53.58 12.69 -72.80
C PRO A 953 54.76 12.62 -71.81
N PRO A 954 55.19 11.40 -71.44
CA PRO A 954 56.35 11.20 -70.58
C PRO A 954 57.65 11.60 -71.27
N ARG A 955 58.57 12.22 -70.51
CA ARG A 955 60.00 12.33 -70.87
C ARG A 955 60.89 11.94 -69.70
N HIS A 956 61.92 11.18 -70.06
CA HIS A 956 62.98 10.71 -69.21
C HIS A 956 64.06 11.80 -69.01
N GLU A 957 65.13 11.43 -68.28
CA GLU A 957 66.45 12.11 -68.24
C GLU A 957 66.58 13.43 -67.44
N SER A 958 67.73 13.76 -66.82
CA SER A 958 69.05 13.08 -66.84
C SER A 958 69.93 13.35 -65.59
N TYR A 959 70.64 12.32 -65.10
CA TYR A 959 72.00 12.23 -64.50
C TYR A 959 72.54 13.37 -63.57
N MET A 960 73.25 13.09 -62.45
CA MET A 960 74.62 12.50 -62.42
C MET A 960 75.09 12.13 -60.99
N LEU A 961 75.86 11.02 -60.87
CA LEU A 961 77.03 10.77 -59.96
C LEU A 961 76.88 10.91 -58.41
N SER A 962 77.58 10.16 -57.54
CA SER A 962 78.39 8.91 -57.67
C SER A 962 78.79 8.38 -56.27
N SER A 963 78.87 7.04 -56.10
CA SER A 963 79.77 6.27 -55.20
C SER A 963 79.89 6.67 -53.70
N THR A 964 79.75 5.75 -52.73
CA THR A 964 80.65 4.58 -52.52
C THR A 964 80.04 3.53 -51.56
N LEU A 965 80.47 2.25 -51.74
CA LEU A 965 80.45 1.02 -50.89
C LEU A 965 79.77 1.06 -49.49
N GLY A 966 79.14 -0.01 -48.97
CA GLY A 966 78.98 -1.45 -49.34
C GLY A 966 78.37 -2.21 -48.13
N THR A 967 78.11 -3.52 -48.06
CA THR A 967 78.16 -4.67 -49.01
C THR A 967 77.49 -5.90 -48.37
N ASP A 968 76.81 -6.72 -49.19
CA ASP A 968 76.53 -8.18 -49.07
C ASP A 968 75.61 -8.78 -47.97
N GLY A 969 74.85 -9.83 -48.36
CA GLY A 969 73.94 -10.66 -47.51
C GLY A 969 72.48 -10.18 -47.50
N SER A 970 71.49 -10.71 -48.23
CA SER A 970 71.24 -12.03 -48.86
C SER A 970 70.94 -13.18 -47.87
N GLY A 971 69.77 -13.82 -48.04
CA GLY A 971 69.27 -14.96 -47.25
C GLY A 971 67.75 -14.94 -47.09
N SER A 972 67.03 -15.73 -47.89
CA SER A 972 65.57 -15.91 -47.82
C SER A 972 65.17 -17.23 -47.15
N GLU A 973 63.86 -17.34 -46.85
CA GLU A 973 63.06 -18.59 -46.79
C GLU A 973 63.21 -19.59 -45.62
N ASN A 974 62.02 -19.99 -45.13
CA ASN A 974 61.62 -21.36 -44.73
C ASN A 974 62.27 -22.01 -43.49
N TYR A 975 61.66 -23.00 -42.81
CA TYR A 975 60.26 -23.39 -42.48
C TYR A 975 60.38 -24.51 -41.39
N GLU A 976 59.30 -25.23 -41.04
CA GLU A 976 59.34 -26.56 -40.36
C GLU A 976 59.88 -26.65 -38.89
N MET A 977 59.65 -27.70 -38.08
CA MET A 977 58.57 -28.71 -38.01
C MET A 977 58.37 -29.25 -36.57
N LEU A 978 57.32 -30.05 -36.36
CA LEU A 978 57.03 -30.84 -35.15
C LEU A 978 57.79 -32.18 -35.11
N PRO A 979 57.93 -32.81 -33.92
CA PRO A 979 57.92 -34.27 -33.85
C PRO A 979 57.01 -34.88 -32.74
N THR A 980 56.00 -35.58 -33.23
CA THR A 980 55.16 -36.70 -32.70
C THR A 980 55.53 -37.52 -31.44
N ARG A 981 54.44 -38.14 -30.89
CA ARG A 981 54.26 -39.53 -30.37
C ARG A 981 54.25 -39.81 -28.85
N SER A 982 53.76 -41.01 -28.50
CA SER A 982 53.12 -41.41 -27.22
C SER A 982 53.49 -42.85 -26.83
N LEU A 983 53.51 -43.19 -25.52
CA LEU A 983 53.03 -44.47 -24.95
C LEU A 983 53.05 -44.54 -23.39
N ASN A 984 52.14 -45.38 -22.88
CA ASN A 984 51.78 -45.79 -21.51
C ASN A 984 52.87 -45.91 -20.39
N SER A 985 52.40 -45.80 -19.12
CA SER A 985 52.46 -46.86 -18.05
C SER A 985 53.04 -46.49 -16.67
N LEU A 986 52.15 -46.45 -15.66
CA LEU A 986 52.19 -47.01 -14.28
C LEU A 986 53.43 -47.00 -13.34
N ASN A 987 53.07 -46.83 -12.04
CA ASN A 987 53.63 -47.39 -10.78
C ASN A 987 54.79 -46.73 -10.02
N GLU A 988 54.59 -46.73 -8.68
CA GLU A 988 55.55 -46.87 -7.55
C GLU A 988 56.67 -45.84 -7.37
N GLU A 989 57.19 -45.52 -6.18
CA GLU A 989 56.75 -45.48 -4.76
C GLU A 989 58.06 -45.30 -3.95
N ARG A 990 58.06 -44.42 -2.92
CA ARG A 990 58.85 -44.51 -1.65
C ARG A 990 60.39 -44.64 -1.68
N ASP A 991 61.13 -44.46 -0.58
CA ASP A 991 60.90 -43.76 0.72
C ASP A 991 62.06 -42.72 0.88
N ILE A 992 62.57 -42.15 2.00
CA ILE A 992 62.53 -42.25 3.48
C ILE A 992 62.96 -40.81 3.96
N SER A 993 62.87 -40.24 5.16
CA SER A 993 62.51 -40.50 6.60
C SER A 993 62.58 -39.08 7.26
N LEU A 994 62.11 -38.66 8.45
CA LEU A 994 61.36 -39.09 9.66
C LEU A 994 61.04 -37.74 10.41
N ASP A 995 60.25 -37.58 11.48
CA ASP A 995 59.40 -38.41 12.36
C ASP A 995 57.88 -38.13 12.03
N GLU A 996 56.78 -38.40 12.77
CA GLU A 996 56.45 -38.68 14.20
C GLU A 996 56.56 -37.45 15.17
N ILE A 997 55.78 -37.21 16.25
CA ILE A 997 54.94 -37.99 17.19
C ILE A 997 53.66 -37.22 17.67
N TYR A 998 52.50 -37.89 17.72
CA TYR A 998 51.33 -37.86 18.66
C TYR A 998 50.72 -36.53 19.25
N GLU A 999 49.50 -36.47 19.85
CA GLU A 999 48.17 -37.14 19.67
C GLU A 999 47.10 -36.42 20.56
N GLU A 1000 46.09 -37.12 21.10
CA GLU A 1000 44.80 -36.61 21.59
C GLU A 1000 44.72 -36.01 23.04
N ASN A 1001 43.66 -35.21 23.24
CA ASN A 1001 42.72 -35.12 24.39
C ASN A 1001 43.14 -34.78 25.84
N ASN A 1002 42.20 -34.08 26.51
CA ASN A 1002 42.00 -33.87 27.96
C ASN A 1002 43.13 -33.22 28.81
N GLU A 1003 42.89 -31.97 29.25
CA GLU A 1003 42.61 -31.69 30.69
C GLU A 1003 42.08 -30.25 30.95
N LYS A 1004 41.50 -30.05 32.15
CA LYS A 1004 41.03 -28.76 32.71
C LYS A 1004 41.34 -28.77 34.23
N PRO A 1005 41.36 -27.62 34.94
CA PRO A 1005 41.80 -26.27 34.55
C PRO A 1005 42.68 -25.60 35.65
N LYS A 1006 43.23 -24.39 35.43
CA LYS A 1006 43.45 -23.35 36.49
C LYS A 1006 44.07 -22.02 35.99
N LEU A 1007 43.71 -20.94 36.70
CA LEU A 1007 44.51 -19.78 37.21
C LEU A 1007 45.89 -19.48 36.56
N HIS A 1008 46.37 -18.23 36.43
CA HIS A 1008 46.04 -16.90 37.02
C HIS A 1008 46.64 -15.80 36.09
N HIS A 1009 46.62 -14.46 36.27
CA HIS A 1009 46.43 -13.55 37.42
C HIS A 1009 45.97 -12.17 36.85
N GLN A 1010 44.95 -11.50 37.42
CA GLN A 1010 45.01 -10.21 38.16
C GLN A 1010 45.44 -8.93 37.38
N LYS A 1011 44.99 -7.71 37.73
CA LYS A 1011 44.46 -7.18 39.01
C LYS A 1011 43.32 -6.17 38.72
N TRP A 1012 42.07 -6.36 39.18
CA TRP A 1012 41.49 -6.11 40.54
C TRP A 1012 40.88 -4.70 40.73
N LEU A 1013 39.90 -4.43 41.61
CA LEU A 1013 38.76 -5.14 42.27
C LEU A 1013 38.02 -4.07 43.14
N GLU A 1014 36.82 -4.19 43.71
CA GLU A 1014 35.76 -5.21 43.81
C GLU A 1014 34.39 -4.50 44.00
N ASP A 1015 33.27 -5.15 43.72
CA ASP A 1015 31.93 -4.72 44.15
C ASP A 1015 31.78 -4.67 45.69
N LYS A 1016 30.74 -3.99 46.20
CA LYS A 1016 29.63 -4.66 46.94
C LYS A 1016 28.50 -3.73 47.39
N ASN A 1017 27.36 -4.36 47.67
CA ASN A 1017 26.10 -3.76 48.10
C ASN A 1017 25.56 -4.54 49.31
N ASP A 1018 25.41 -3.92 50.48
CA ASP A 1018 24.58 -4.43 51.58
C ASP A 1018 24.33 -3.40 52.73
N GLY A 1019 23.30 -3.65 53.56
CA GLY A 1019 23.54 -3.60 55.02
C GLY A 1019 23.32 -2.35 55.89
N ARG A 1020 22.11 -1.73 55.88
CA ARG A 1020 21.42 -1.12 57.05
C ARG A 1020 22.04 0.06 57.88
N ARG A 1021 21.12 0.96 58.30
CA ARG A 1021 21.05 1.80 59.54
C ARG A 1021 21.86 3.12 59.67
N ASN A 1022 21.14 4.21 59.38
CA ASN A 1022 20.71 5.24 60.37
C ASN A 1022 21.73 6.27 60.93
N VAL A 1023 21.53 7.57 60.61
CA VAL A 1023 21.30 8.70 61.55
C VAL A 1023 21.33 10.06 60.81
N ASN A 1024 20.30 10.90 61.02
CA ASN A 1024 20.19 12.39 60.92
C ASN A 1024 21.26 13.23 60.17
N LYS A 1025 20.92 14.30 59.43
CA LYS A 1025 19.90 15.34 59.73
C LYS A 1025 19.60 16.24 58.49
N ASN A 1026 18.43 16.90 58.50
CA ASN A 1026 17.97 18.14 57.80
C ASN A 1026 18.83 18.71 56.62
N SER A 1027 18.26 19.21 55.50
CA SER A 1027 17.20 20.24 55.49
C SER A 1027 16.57 20.56 54.10
N ILE A 1028 15.30 21.02 54.12
CA ILE A 1028 14.70 22.05 53.22
C ILE A 1028 14.51 21.71 51.70
N TRP A 1029 13.24 21.42 51.33
CA TRP A 1029 12.35 22.16 50.41
C TRP A 1029 12.91 22.83 49.12
N ASN A 1030 12.16 22.96 48.01
CA ASN A 1030 10.99 22.21 47.48
C ASN A 1030 10.69 22.67 46.02
N ASN A 1031 9.81 21.94 45.31
CA ASN A 1031 9.00 22.35 44.15
C ASN A 1031 9.67 22.87 42.84
N PHE A 1032 9.57 22.00 41.83
CA PHE A 1032 9.03 22.24 40.48
C PHE A 1032 8.30 23.58 40.19
N GLY A 1033 8.53 24.08 38.96
CA GLY A 1033 7.45 24.35 38.00
C GLY A 1033 7.00 25.80 37.79
N GLY A 1034 6.69 26.16 36.53
CA GLY A 1034 5.97 27.40 36.19
C GLY A 1034 6.44 28.11 34.92
N SER A 1035 5.70 27.94 33.82
CA SER A 1035 5.80 28.76 32.60
C SER A 1035 5.35 30.21 32.86
N THR A 1036 5.92 31.22 32.18
CA THR A 1036 5.20 32.10 31.22
C THR A 1036 5.97 33.34 30.70
N HIS A 1037 5.59 33.74 29.48
CA HIS A 1037 5.65 35.08 28.85
C HIS A 1037 6.98 35.85 28.62
N ALA A 1038 7.04 36.44 27.41
CA ALA A 1038 8.09 37.31 26.87
C ALA A 1038 7.84 38.80 27.15
N TYR A 1039 8.79 39.70 26.84
CA TYR A 1039 8.50 41.06 26.34
C TYR A 1039 9.71 41.82 25.71
N THR A 1040 9.38 42.73 24.77
CA THR A 1040 10.03 44.03 24.44
C THR A 1040 11.46 44.16 23.84
N THR A 1041 11.49 44.51 22.54
CA THR A 1041 12.17 45.67 21.91
C THR A 1041 13.65 46.00 22.17
N GLY A 1042 14.49 45.84 21.14
CA GLY A 1042 15.85 46.41 21.07
C GLY A 1042 15.96 47.86 20.54
N ARG A 1043 17.21 48.38 20.45
CA ARG A 1043 17.68 49.39 19.45
C ARG A 1043 19.15 49.79 19.66
N ARG A 1044 19.90 49.97 18.56
CA ARG A 1044 21.11 50.85 18.37
C ARG A 1044 22.40 50.46 19.13
N HIS A 1045 23.62 50.87 18.73
CA HIS A 1045 24.27 51.11 17.42
C HIS A 1045 25.78 51.38 17.70
N ILE A 1046 26.70 50.88 16.85
CA ILE A 1046 27.95 51.51 16.32
C ILE A 1046 28.65 52.57 17.22
N ASP A 1047 29.95 52.48 17.55
CA ASP A 1047 31.07 52.37 16.59
C ASP A 1047 32.31 51.52 17.06
N SER A 1048 33.53 51.86 16.61
CA SER A 1048 34.65 50.90 16.40
C SER A 1048 36.09 51.48 16.50
N ASN A 1049 37.15 50.66 16.24
CA ASN A 1049 38.49 51.09 15.78
C ASN A 1049 39.48 49.96 15.32
N LEU A 1050 39.74 49.89 14.01
CA LEU A 1050 40.99 49.61 13.27
C LEU A 1050 42.21 48.89 13.90
N ASN A 1051 42.74 47.85 13.21
CA ASN A 1051 43.88 47.98 12.25
C ASN A 1051 44.37 46.67 11.56
N LYS A 1052 44.55 46.72 10.22
CA LYS A 1052 45.59 46.05 9.36
C LYS A 1052 45.59 44.49 9.25
N ILE A 1053 45.96 43.83 8.14
CA ILE A 1053 46.49 44.22 6.80
C ILE A 1053 45.97 43.25 5.69
N ARG A 1054 46.06 43.61 4.39
CA ARG A 1054 45.58 42.81 3.22
C ARG A 1054 46.42 43.07 1.95
N PRO A 1055 46.65 42.05 1.08
CA PRO A 1055 46.79 42.20 -0.38
C PRO A 1055 45.52 41.65 -1.09
N LYS A 1056 44.77 42.38 -1.91
CA LYS A 1056 45.05 42.96 -3.25
C LYS A 1056 45.01 41.94 -4.40
N GLY A 1057 44.07 42.14 -5.33
CA GLY A 1057 44.10 41.64 -6.71
C GLY A 1057 43.77 42.80 -7.67
N PRO A 1058 43.60 42.54 -8.98
CA PRO A 1058 42.83 43.45 -9.85
C PRO A 1058 41.88 42.72 -10.83
N SER A 1059 40.96 43.48 -11.45
CA SER A 1059 40.07 43.05 -12.54
C SER A 1059 40.48 43.70 -13.87
N GLN A 1060 40.24 43.05 -15.03
CA GLN A 1060 39.68 43.71 -16.24
C GLN A 1060 39.48 42.78 -17.48
N THR A 1061 38.37 43.05 -18.20
CA THR A 1061 38.11 42.99 -19.67
C THR A 1061 38.30 41.71 -20.52
N LEU A 1062 37.56 41.66 -21.65
CA LEU A 1062 37.49 40.56 -22.62
C LEU A 1062 38.68 40.50 -23.60
N LYS A 1063 39.01 39.30 -24.08
CA LYS A 1063 39.44 39.02 -25.47
C LYS A 1063 39.30 37.52 -25.85
N GLN A 1064 39.54 37.22 -27.13
CA GLN A 1064 39.19 35.97 -27.84
C GLN A 1064 40.02 34.71 -27.48
N PRO A 1065 39.56 33.50 -27.85
CA PRO A 1065 40.15 32.21 -27.44
C PRO A 1065 41.32 31.73 -28.33
N GLY A 1066 42.08 30.73 -27.84
CA GLY A 1066 43.02 29.98 -28.69
C GLY A 1066 43.87 28.93 -27.96
N LYS A 1067 44.05 27.77 -28.64
CA LYS A 1067 44.99 26.66 -28.36
C LYS A 1067 44.71 25.75 -27.14
N LEU A 1068 44.16 24.57 -27.43
CA LEU A 1068 44.22 23.38 -26.57
C LEU A 1068 45.56 22.62 -26.79
N ASN A 1069 46.01 21.82 -25.82
CA ASN A 1069 47.28 21.08 -25.88
C ASN A 1069 47.08 19.64 -26.37
N MET A 1070 47.78 19.24 -27.43
CA MET A 1070 47.53 17.98 -28.16
C MET A 1070 48.10 16.72 -27.50
N LYS A 1071 48.77 16.81 -26.34
CA LYS A 1071 49.39 15.65 -25.67
C LYS A 1071 48.43 14.81 -24.81
N ASN A 1072 47.18 15.22 -24.63
CA ASN A 1072 46.22 14.50 -23.78
C ASN A 1072 45.45 13.39 -24.50
N PHE A 1073 45.55 13.26 -25.83
CA PHE A 1073 44.75 12.28 -26.61
C PHE A 1073 45.29 10.83 -26.55
N GLN A 1074 46.60 10.64 -26.32
CA GLN A 1074 47.21 9.31 -26.38
C GLN A 1074 46.67 8.35 -25.30
N LEU A 1075 46.32 8.88 -24.12
CA LEU A 1075 45.84 8.09 -22.98
C LEU A 1075 44.36 7.65 -23.09
N VAL A 1076 43.63 8.12 -24.10
CA VAL A 1076 42.23 7.72 -24.33
C VAL A 1076 42.14 6.54 -25.31
N SER A 1077 42.99 6.51 -26.35
CA SER A 1077 43.03 5.39 -27.29
C SER A 1077 43.45 4.08 -26.62
N ASP A 1078 44.48 4.13 -25.77
CA ASP A 1078 44.99 2.97 -25.01
C ASP A 1078 43.99 2.42 -23.97
N ALA A 1079 42.95 3.19 -23.61
CA ALA A 1079 41.90 2.77 -22.69
C ALA A 1079 40.71 2.11 -23.41
N VAL A 1080 40.35 2.59 -24.61
CA VAL A 1080 39.28 1.99 -25.43
C VAL A 1080 39.72 0.64 -26.01
N ALA A 1081 40.99 0.50 -26.40
CA ALA A 1081 41.54 -0.72 -26.99
C ALA A 1081 41.70 -1.92 -26.02
N LYS A 1082 41.09 -1.88 -24.82
CA LYS A 1082 41.26 -2.90 -23.75
C LYS A 1082 39.97 -3.30 -23.01
N MET A 1083 38.79 -2.92 -23.50
CA MET A 1083 37.52 -3.35 -22.92
C MET A 1083 36.87 -4.44 -23.78
N ASN A 1084 37.15 -5.71 -23.46
CA ASN A 1084 36.34 -6.84 -23.92
C ASN A 1084 34.99 -6.79 -23.18
N PHE A 1085 33.88 -6.81 -23.92
CA PHE A 1085 32.55 -7.08 -23.37
C PHE A 1085 32.16 -8.52 -23.71
N GLY A 1086 31.73 -9.28 -22.70
CA GLY A 1086 31.25 -10.65 -22.84
C GLY A 1086 29.99 -10.85 -22.01
N GLU A 1087 29.02 -11.55 -22.62
CA GLU A 1087 27.91 -12.30 -22.00
C GLU A 1087 27.14 -11.63 -20.85
N THR A 1088 26.03 -10.97 -21.20
CA THR A 1088 25.02 -10.52 -20.24
C THR A 1088 24.23 -11.70 -19.67
N TYR A 1089 24.35 -11.96 -18.37
CA TYR A 1089 23.50 -12.93 -17.68
C TYR A 1089 22.06 -12.42 -17.52
N LEU A 1090 21.09 -13.23 -17.94
CA LEU A 1090 19.68 -13.10 -17.57
C LEU A 1090 19.32 -14.21 -16.55
N PRO A 1091 18.71 -13.90 -15.40
CA PRO A 1091 18.14 -14.92 -14.52
C PRO A 1091 16.86 -15.49 -15.15
N ALA A 1092 16.86 -16.78 -15.50
CA ALA A 1092 15.65 -17.49 -15.87
C ALA A 1092 14.77 -17.72 -14.63
N CYS A 1093 13.45 -17.62 -14.79
CA CYS A 1093 12.50 -18.07 -13.77
C CYS A 1093 12.21 -19.56 -14.01
N GLU A 1094 12.88 -20.45 -13.27
CA GLU A 1094 12.67 -21.90 -13.40
C GLU A 1094 11.34 -22.32 -12.77
N THR A 1095 10.52 -23.01 -13.55
CA THR A 1095 9.33 -23.72 -13.06
C THR A 1095 9.73 -25.04 -12.41
N THR A 1096 9.46 -25.19 -11.10
CA THR A 1096 9.65 -26.44 -10.37
C THR A 1096 8.38 -26.88 -9.66
N ASP A 1097 7.48 -27.47 -10.45
CA ASP A 1097 6.49 -28.41 -9.93
C ASP A 1097 7.21 -29.68 -9.43
N LYS A 1098 6.78 -30.24 -8.28
CA LYS A 1098 6.66 -31.70 -8.08
C LYS A 1098 6.16 -32.14 -6.69
N ASP A 1099 5.06 -32.89 -6.72
CA ASP A 1099 4.80 -34.16 -6.01
C ASP A 1099 4.79 -34.21 -4.44
N SER A 1100 3.93 -35.00 -3.77
CA SER A 1100 2.90 -35.92 -4.27
C SER A 1100 1.80 -36.28 -3.24
N LYS A 1101 0.55 -36.34 -3.73
CA LYS A 1101 -0.49 -37.38 -3.55
C LYS A 1101 -0.65 -38.14 -2.21
N ARG A 1102 -1.88 -38.10 -1.66
CA ARG A 1102 -2.74 -39.25 -1.24
C ARG A 1102 -4.21 -38.75 -1.15
N TYR A 1103 -5.20 -39.39 -1.78
CA TYR A 1103 -6.04 -40.51 -1.26
C TYR A 1103 -6.76 -40.18 0.07
N THR A 1104 -8.10 -40.33 0.25
CA THR A 1104 -9.18 -40.79 -0.67
C THR A 1104 -10.60 -40.45 -0.14
N GLN A 1105 -11.59 -40.45 -1.05
CA GLN A 1105 -13.02 -40.82 -0.92
C GLN A 1105 -13.75 -41.03 0.45
N PHE A 1106 -14.98 -40.47 0.53
CA PHE A 1106 -16.23 -41.01 1.16
C PHE A 1106 -16.18 -41.30 2.69
N ASP A 1107 -17.28 -41.48 3.45
CA ASP A 1107 -18.74 -41.49 3.16
C ASP A 1107 -19.54 -40.90 4.36
N HIS A 1108 -20.88 -40.86 4.27
CA HIS A 1108 -21.79 -40.59 5.40
C HIS A 1108 -21.82 -41.73 6.43
N THR A 1109 -21.82 -41.39 7.73
CA THR A 1109 -22.54 -42.18 8.76
C THR A 1109 -23.17 -41.28 9.83
N HIS A 1110 -24.49 -41.39 10.00
CA HIS A 1110 -25.13 -41.13 11.30
C HIS A 1110 -24.52 -42.05 12.36
N LEU A 1111 -24.49 -41.60 13.61
CA LEU A 1111 -24.73 -42.48 14.76
C LEU A 1111 -25.29 -41.64 15.91
N ASP A 1112 -26.42 -42.10 16.46
CA ASP A 1112 -27.14 -41.42 17.53
C ASP A 1112 -26.56 -41.80 18.91
N GLY A 1113 -26.82 -40.97 19.92
CA GLY A 1113 -26.37 -41.17 21.30
C GLY A 1113 -27.19 -40.32 22.27
N GLU A 1114 -28.24 -40.93 22.83
CA GLU A 1114 -29.10 -40.37 23.88
C GLU A 1114 -28.49 -40.61 25.29
N ASP A 1115 -29.29 -40.41 26.35
CA ASP A 1115 -28.97 -40.45 27.80
C ASP A 1115 -28.21 -39.19 28.29
N ASP A 1116 -28.81 -38.11 28.85
CA ASP A 1116 -29.96 -37.87 29.77
C ASP A 1116 -29.56 -37.71 31.26
N ASP A 1117 -30.42 -37.09 32.08
CA ASP A 1117 -30.21 -36.54 33.44
C ASP A 1117 -29.22 -35.33 33.52
N SER A 1118 -29.48 -34.21 34.22
CA SER A 1118 -30.53 -33.89 35.20
C SER A 1118 -30.80 -32.37 35.33
N GLU A 1119 -32.03 -32.01 35.71
CA GLU A 1119 -32.61 -30.65 35.81
C GLU A 1119 -32.05 -29.76 36.95
N GLU A 1120 -31.85 -28.45 36.70
CA GLU A 1120 -32.34 -27.35 37.57
C GLU A 1120 -32.23 -25.97 36.86
N LEU A 1121 -32.83 -24.92 37.45
CA LEU A 1121 -32.84 -23.50 36.99
C LEU A 1121 -33.68 -23.14 35.75
N ALA A 1122 -35.01 -23.27 35.87
CA ALA A 1122 -35.98 -22.62 34.98
C ALA A 1122 -37.16 -22.00 35.75
N GLU A 1123 -36.92 -20.96 36.55
CA GLU A 1123 -37.97 -20.12 37.15
C GLU A 1123 -37.47 -18.67 37.37
N TYR A 1124 -38.40 -17.71 37.42
CA TYR A 1124 -38.18 -16.25 37.58
C TYR A 1124 -37.74 -15.39 36.38
N GLU A 1125 -38.32 -15.62 35.19
CA GLU A 1125 -38.64 -14.50 34.26
C GLU A 1125 -40.10 -14.56 33.77
N GLN A 1126 -40.98 -13.85 34.50
CA GLN A 1126 -42.26 -13.31 34.03
C GLN A 1126 -42.90 -12.41 35.11
N ILE A 1127 -43.95 -11.67 34.73
CA ILE A 1127 -44.59 -10.58 35.51
C ILE A 1127 -43.62 -9.38 35.69
N TYR A 1128 -43.81 -8.19 35.10
CA TYR A 1128 -45.02 -7.51 34.61
C TYR A 1128 -44.84 -6.85 33.23
N GLU A 1129 -45.72 -7.17 32.28
CA GLU A 1129 -46.24 -6.19 31.30
C GLU A 1129 -47.70 -6.51 30.99
N ASN A 1130 -48.63 -5.62 31.41
CA ASN A 1130 -49.92 -5.29 30.78
C ASN A 1130 -50.85 -4.53 31.74
N GLU A 1131 -50.77 -3.19 31.76
CA GLU A 1131 -51.94 -2.31 31.88
C GLU A 1131 -51.54 -0.90 31.43
N GLY A 1132 -52.47 -0.10 30.86
CA GLY A 1132 -52.11 1.24 30.40
C GLY A 1132 -53.19 2.01 29.64
N ILE A 1133 -52.71 2.97 28.84
CA ILE A 1133 -53.43 3.90 27.94
C ILE A 1133 -54.10 5.12 28.63
N PHE A 1134 -53.82 6.30 28.04
CA PHE A 1134 -54.27 7.67 28.35
C PHE A 1134 -53.70 8.32 29.63
N ASN A 1135 -53.27 9.59 29.63
CA ASN A 1135 -53.41 10.63 28.58
C ASN A 1135 -52.19 11.58 28.49
N TYR A 1136 -52.11 12.33 27.39
CA TYR A 1136 -51.00 13.26 27.08
C TYR A 1136 -50.85 14.41 28.10
N CYS A 1137 -49.59 14.75 28.43
CA CYS A 1137 -49.11 16.14 28.50
C CYS A 1137 -47.57 16.19 28.50
N THR A 1138 -46.97 17.11 27.75
CA THR A 1138 -45.51 17.28 27.63
C THR A 1138 -45.04 18.53 28.36
N GLU A 1139 -44.33 18.37 29.49
CA GLU A 1139 -43.49 19.43 30.05
C GLU A 1139 -42.11 18.85 30.42
N SER A 1140 -41.04 19.52 29.98
CA SER A 1140 -39.67 19.21 30.37
C SER A 1140 -39.36 19.95 31.66
N ASP A 1141 -38.87 19.28 32.70
CA ASP A 1141 -38.43 19.98 33.92
C ASP A 1141 -37.00 19.62 34.34
N SER A 1142 -36.27 20.64 34.73
CA SER A 1142 -34.82 20.62 34.94
C SER A 1142 -34.50 20.59 36.42
N CYS A 1143 -33.90 19.49 36.90
CA CYS A 1143 -33.61 19.29 38.32
C CYS A 1143 -32.45 20.18 38.83
N ALA A 1144 -32.77 21.37 39.36
CA ALA A 1144 -31.79 22.26 39.99
C ALA A 1144 -32.37 22.98 41.24
N SER A 1145 -32.45 22.27 42.38
CA SER A 1145 -32.79 22.84 43.70
C SER A 1145 -32.64 21.78 44.80
N SER A 1146 -32.37 22.07 46.07
CA SER A 1146 -31.49 23.04 46.75
C SER A 1146 -31.60 22.79 48.27
N THR A 1147 -30.62 23.19 49.08
CA THR A 1147 -30.89 23.75 50.43
C THR A 1147 -29.65 24.36 51.05
N GLU A 1148 -29.52 25.69 50.97
CA GLU A 1148 -28.94 26.44 52.08
C GLU A 1148 -29.52 27.86 52.14
N ARG A 1149 -30.16 28.20 53.26
CA ARG A 1149 -30.81 29.52 53.45
C ARG A 1149 -30.90 29.92 54.93
N LYS A 1150 -29.80 30.39 55.48
CA LYS A 1150 -29.75 31.31 56.64
C LYS A 1150 -28.88 32.51 56.27
N ALA A 1151 -29.10 33.73 56.73
CA ALA A 1151 -30.33 34.44 57.10
C ALA A 1151 -29.97 35.94 57.03
N ARG A 1152 -30.84 36.79 56.46
CA ARG A 1152 -30.51 38.23 56.30
C ARG A 1152 -30.46 38.95 57.66
N GLN A 1153 -29.51 39.89 57.82
CA GLN A 1153 -29.86 41.18 58.42
C GLN A 1153 -28.88 42.33 58.09
N GLN A 1154 -29.39 43.55 58.26
CA GLN A 1154 -28.69 44.85 58.30
C GLN A 1154 -28.07 45.41 57.00
N ASN A 1155 -28.95 46.03 56.21
CA ASN A 1155 -28.90 47.45 55.79
C ASN A 1155 -27.52 48.13 55.79
N ALA A 1156 -26.91 48.45 54.64
CA ALA A 1156 -27.30 49.46 53.64
C ALA A 1156 -26.88 50.90 53.98
N TYR A 1157 -26.03 51.48 53.11
CA TYR A 1157 -25.84 52.92 52.97
C TYR A 1157 -26.36 53.38 51.59
N TYR A 1158 -27.06 54.52 51.59
CA TYR A 1158 -27.60 55.24 50.43
C TYR A 1158 -26.49 55.75 49.46
N LYS A 1159 -26.73 56.24 48.23
CA LYS A 1159 -27.91 56.74 47.47
C LYS A 1159 -27.59 56.56 45.95
N MET A 1160 -28.48 56.18 45.03
CA MET A 1160 -29.55 56.99 44.36
C MET A 1160 -29.06 58.34 43.79
N ASN A 1161 -29.45 58.82 42.59
CA ASN A 1161 -30.70 58.58 41.85
C ASN A 1161 -30.64 58.96 40.34
N ASN A 1162 -31.48 58.31 39.49
CA ASN A 1162 -32.39 58.84 38.43
C ASN A 1162 -32.07 60.15 37.63
N LYS A 1163 -32.46 60.34 36.34
CA LYS A 1163 -33.32 59.56 35.40
C LYS A 1163 -33.24 60.06 33.93
N ALA A 1164 -33.58 59.15 33.00
CA ALA A 1164 -34.34 59.33 31.73
C ALA A 1164 -33.82 60.22 30.55
N GLY A 1165 -33.96 59.69 29.33
CA GLY A 1165 -33.85 60.44 28.05
C GLY A 1165 -33.92 59.54 26.80
N ASN A 1166 -35.01 59.60 26.03
CA ASN A 1166 -35.28 58.71 24.88
C ASN A 1166 -34.93 59.35 23.52
N LYS A 1167 -34.28 58.61 22.60
CA LYS A 1167 -34.53 58.65 21.13
C LYS A 1167 -33.76 57.55 20.35
N LYS A 1168 -34.30 57.13 19.19
CA LYS A 1168 -33.72 56.14 18.24
C LYS A 1168 -33.33 56.84 16.92
N THR A 1169 -32.30 56.37 16.19
CA THR A 1169 -32.41 55.69 14.85
C THR A 1169 -31.15 55.69 13.94
N LYS A 1170 -30.91 54.53 13.31
CA LYS A 1170 -30.49 54.25 11.90
C LYS A 1170 -29.04 54.51 11.35
N LYS A 1171 -28.47 53.37 10.91
CA LYS A 1171 -27.70 53.06 9.67
C LYS A 1171 -26.18 53.41 9.54
N LYS A 1172 -25.46 52.45 8.92
CA LYS A 1172 -24.03 52.48 8.51
C LYS A 1172 -23.81 53.26 7.19
N LYS A 1173 -22.56 53.64 6.89
CA LYS A 1173 -22.08 54.05 5.55
C LYS A 1173 -20.62 53.61 5.30
N VAL A 1174 -20.21 53.72 4.03
CA VAL A 1174 -18.94 53.26 3.41
C VAL A 1174 -17.76 54.20 3.72
N ALA A 1175 -16.52 53.71 3.58
CA ALA A 1175 -15.27 54.50 3.61
C ALA A 1175 -14.60 54.56 2.22
N ILE A 1176 -13.83 55.63 1.96
CA ILE A 1176 -13.09 55.91 0.72
C ILE A 1176 -11.75 56.63 1.06
N PRO A 1177 -10.77 56.82 0.14
CA PRO A 1177 -9.37 56.53 0.45
C PRO A 1177 -8.44 57.75 0.56
N VAL A 1178 -7.14 57.51 0.82
CA VAL A 1178 -6.05 58.51 0.85
C VAL A 1178 -4.85 58.03 0.02
N GLN A 1179 -4.06 58.95 -0.52
CA GLN A 1179 -3.13 58.76 -1.65
C GLN A 1179 -1.69 58.36 -1.28
N THR A 1180 -0.96 57.84 -2.27
CA THR A 1180 0.50 57.61 -2.25
C THR A 1180 1.30 58.80 -2.82
N PRO A 1181 2.61 58.95 -2.50
CA PRO A 1181 3.50 59.95 -3.11
C PRO A 1181 3.89 59.64 -4.57
N ARG A 1182 4.54 60.60 -5.25
CA ARG A 1182 4.81 60.61 -6.71
C ARG A 1182 6.28 60.36 -7.10
N VAL A 1183 6.50 60.02 -8.37
CA VAL A 1183 7.80 59.84 -9.05
C VAL A 1183 7.89 60.75 -10.29
N PRO A 1184 9.09 61.24 -10.66
CA PRO A 1184 9.41 61.72 -12.03
C PRO A 1184 10.72 61.11 -12.61
N MET A 1185 11.01 61.03 -13.92
CA MET A 1185 10.24 60.99 -15.18
C MET A 1185 11.22 60.64 -16.36
N PHE A 1186 10.74 60.56 -17.62
CA PHE A 1186 11.41 60.11 -18.89
C PHE A 1186 11.41 58.58 -19.09
N GLY A 1187 11.22 57.97 -20.28
CA GLY A 1187 11.04 58.43 -21.68
C GLY A 1187 11.95 57.61 -22.65
N SER A 1188 11.59 57.15 -23.86
CA SER A 1188 10.42 57.33 -24.77
C SER A 1188 10.40 56.24 -25.90
N TYR A 1189 9.48 56.35 -26.90
CA TYR A 1189 9.24 55.47 -28.10
C TYR A 1189 8.44 54.16 -27.87
N VAL A 1190 7.66 53.59 -28.82
CA VAL A 1190 6.72 54.09 -29.88
C VAL A 1190 5.99 52.86 -30.48
N SER A 1191 4.72 52.98 -30.90
CA SER A 1191 3.93 51.95 -31.64
C SER A 1191 3.55 52.51 -33.03
N PRO A 1192 3.29 51.70 -34.10
CA PRO A 1192 2.09 50.83 -34.25
C PRO A 1192 2.39 49.53 -35.08
N PRO A 1193 1.45 48.78 -35.70
CA PRO A 1193 -0.03 48.85 -35.73
C PRO A 1193 -0.79 47.54 -35.43
N GLU A 1194 -2.13 47.62 -35.41
CA GLU A 1194 -3.09 46.51 -35.30
C GLU A 1194 -3.60 46.03 -36.67
N ILE A 1195 -3.98 44.74 -36.78
CA ILE A 1195 -4.74 44.14 -37.90
C ILE A 1195 -5.83 43.20 -37.28
N PRO A 1196 -7.06 43.08 -37.85
CA PRO A 1196 -8.26 42.95 -37.01
C PRO A 1196 -8.82 41.54 -36.80
N LEU A 1197 -9.74 41.45 -35.82
CA LEU A 1197 -10.54 40.28 -35.46
C LEU A 1197 -11.42 39.77 -36.62
N HIS A 1198 -11.07 38.63 -37.23
CA HIS A 1198 -12.01 37.90 -38.10
C HIS A 1198 -11.78 36.37 -38.21
N TYR A 1199 -11.53 35.69 -37.07
CA TYR A 1199 -11.48 34.22 -37.01
C TYR A 1199 -12.22 33.65 -35.78
N GLN A 1200 -13.55 33.56 -35.87
CA GLN A 1200 -14.39 32.76 -34.95
C GLN A 1200 -15.46 31.98 -35.72
N ARG A 1201 -15.09 30.79 -36.24
CA ARG A 1201 -15.91 29.60 -36.52
C ARG A 1201 -15.12 28.63 -37.42
N MET A 1202 -14.49 27.61 -36.82
CA MET A 1202 -14.27 26.28 -37.44
C MET A 1202 -13.55 25.26 -36.52
N THR A 1203 -12.88 25.70 -35.46
CA THR A 1203 -12.02 24.90 -34.58
C THR A 1203 -12.75 24.02 -33.55
N ASN A 1204 -13.85 23.36 -33.92
CA ASN A 1204 -14.72 22.62 -32.97
C ASN A 1204 -15.11 21.19 -33.41
N ILE A 1205 -14.38 20.58 -34.34
CA ILE A 1205 -14.63 19.20 -34.82
C ILE A 1205 -13.40 18.27 -34.65
N GLU A 1206 -12.17 18.77 -34.79
CA GLU A 1206 -10.97 17.92 -34.86
C GLU A 1206 -10.46 17.39 -33.50
N LYS A 1207 -10.83 18.02 -32.37
CA LYS A 1207 -10.40 17.62 -31.02
C LYS A 1207 -10.97 16.28 -30.51
N LYS A 1208 -11.61 15.48 -31.37
CA LYS A 1208 -12.14 14.14 -31.03
C LYS A 1208 -11.40 12.94 -31.64
N LYS A 1209 -10.31 13.15 -32.41
CA LYS A 1209 -9.49 12.03 -32.93
C LYS A 1209 -8.14 11.83 -32.25
N SER A 1210 -7.44 12.89 -31.82
CA SER A 1210 -6.09 12.76 -31.23
C SER A 1210 -6.07 12.17 -29.80
N VAL A 1211 -7.20 12.15 -29.09
CA VAL A 1211 -7.28 11.66 -27.70
C VAL A 1211 -7.26 10.12 -27.63
N ILE A 1212 -7.80 9.43 -28.64
CA ILE A 1212 -7.91 7.97 -28.64
C ILE A 1212 -6.55 7.31 -28.88
N HIS A 1213 -5.69 7.91 -29.70
CA HIS A 1213 -4.37 7.34 -30.03
C HIS A 1213 -3.37 7.47 -28.86
N LEU A 1214 -3.49 8.53 -28.04
CA LEU A 1214 -2.62 8.73 -26.88
C LEU A 1214 -2.96 7.82 -25.68
N MET A 1215 -4.15 7.21 -25.65
CA MET A 1215 -4.57 6.25 -24.63
C MET A 1215 -4.05 4.81 -24.87
N LEU A 1216 -3.40 4.56 -26.01
CA LEU A 1216 -2.88 3.24 -26.42
C LEU A 1216 -1.33 3.15 -26.39
N MET A 1217 -0.66 4.11 -25.75
CA MET A 1217 0.79 4.08 -25.50
C MET A 1217 1.15 4.27 -24.01
N ILE A 1218 0.18 4.02 -23.12
CA ILE A 1218 0.34 4.03 -21.64
C ILE A 1218 -0.33 2.76 -21.04
N LEU A 1219 -0.42 1.72 -21.87
CA LEU A 1219 -0.60 0.30 -21.53
C LEU A 1219 0.45 -0.46 -22.35
#